data_AF-A0A6M3J435-F1
#
_entry.id   AF-A0A6M3J435-F1
#
_cell.length_a   1.000
_cell.length_b   1.000
_cell.length_c   1.000
_cell.angle_alpha   90.00
_cell.angle_beta   90.00
_cell.angle_gamma   90.00
#
_symmetry.space_group_name_H-M   'P 1'
#
loop_
_entity.id
_entity.type
_entity.pdbx_description
1 polymer ?
#
loop_
_entity_poly.entity_id
_entity_poly.type
_entity_poly.pdbx_seq_one_letter_code
_entity_poly.pdbx_strand_id
1 'polypeptide(L)'
;MPFWDTWLDRQVTRLGYTKAQGPGIATIWAGEAPLGNLDSYRQDMDQDQWEKLAITCSWVYACIDVIAKQAAAAKLEVFEMVGEELEAVSAHPFEAVMRQPNRFMGRQFFKRYLFTWWLLRGEAYWWPVRDQTGVSLSQFWPIPSNRIQPVPDREQYIKGYLYKPKTGSDGTLLSADTTCFHRLPNPFDYHRGMSPISAYGTQLKTDKAMREWNLNTFDKGSPLKLLVSVPEQLSTPNFERFVTEIREEFDEGNRVLFGRGNEISAKEFGMSAEDMEFLAGREFTREEIGMIYGIPAGFWAKDSNRANAEAARATMIEMAVWPLLLQFAEDITAQVVQPLYGEQYVVQPEDIRPRDRALQIQEEQHERVLLSFNQARQKAGEDEYSGPLSDLISELPFPLATDPQFIIALMNFNRPQTEPPAAMPEVEPPEVPEIEDESVDAEAPEKAAVADVVQKAMREDLRRWESIARRRIRDGQRPADYEFVSQYIPKGLKARVQSLLGEVESEDDVHALFRFTKAVDLSDVETRIRARVEGILSGWIAKFIAAIQGGVPVDYAAFQGDLQAALMPEMMTVVTEQWLRTAMEIGVEFDSAEVGSLAAAWAREYTFDLVKGLTETTQKVVQQATSAFMDTPGMTREDLEALLMPAFGEYRASMIAVTETTRAYAMSQNLYQKLIKDKAGIDMMRIWRTNRDEKTCPICSPLDGQPERVWGGDFSEGPPAHVNCRCSLTLTIGD
;
A
#
# COMPACT_ATOMS: atom_id res chain seq x y z
N MET A 1 -42.40 23.63 16.88
CA MET A 1 -41.30 23.01 17.64
C MET A 1 -40.77 21.85 16.83
N PRO A 2 -39.46 21.78 16.56
CA PRO A 2 -38.86 20.60 15.95
C PRO A 2 -39.21 19.37 16.81
N PHE A 3 -39.67 18.30 16.18
CA PHE A 3 -40.04 17.02 16.81
C PHE A 3 -38.98 16.53 17.82
N TRP A 4 -37.72 16.81 17.52
CA TRP A 4 -36.54 16.52 18.32
C TRP A 4 -36.56 17.06 19.74
N ASP A 5 -36.79 18.37 19.90
CA ASP A 5 -36.80 19.00 21.22
C ASP A 5 -37.86 18.36 22.11
N THR A 6 -38.97 17.89 21.51
CA THR A 6 -40.11 17.36 22.28
C THR A 6 -39.90 15.90 22.74
N TRP A 7 -39.23 15.06 21.94
CA TRP A 7 -38.93 13.67 22.33
C TRP A 7 -37.75 13.61 23.32
N LEU A 8 -36.66 14.34 23.05
CA LEU A 8 -35.51 14.42 23.96
C LEU A 8 -35.89 15.06 25.29
N ASP A 9 -36.65 16.18 25.28
CA ASP A 9 -37.15 16.80 26.52
C ASP A 9 -37.94 15.78 27.36
N ARG A 10 -38.70 14.88 26.73
CA ARG A 10 -39.47 13.84 27.45
C ARG A 10 -38.61 12.71 28.00
N GLN A 11 -37.62 12.20 27.25
CA GLN A 11 -36.72 11.18 27.77
C GLN A 11 -35.90 11.71 28.95
N VAL A 12 -35.41 12.94 28.82
CA VAL A 12 -34.69 13.66 29.87
C VAL A 12 -35.58 13.94 31.08
N THR A 13 -36.85 14.31 30.86
CA THR A 13 -37.87 14.43 31.94
C THR A 13 -38.15 13.08 32.61
N ARG A 14 -38.21 11.98 31.86
CA ARG A 14 -38.43 10.62 32.37
C ARG A 14 -37.25 10.12 33.21
N LEU A 15 -36.04 10.63 32.95
CA LEU A 15 -34.83 10.43 33.73
C LEU A 15 -34.67 11.41 34.91
N GLY A 16 -35.68 12.23 35.21
CA GLY A 16 -35.74 13.09 36.40
C GLY A 16 -35.15 14.50 36.22
N TYR A 17 -34.78 14.90 35.01
CA TYR A 17 -34.26 16.24 34.74
C TYR A 17 -35.40 17.21 34.40
N THR A 18 -35.51 18.30 35.15
CA THR A 18 -36.47 19.40 34.88
C THR A 18 -35.83 20.50 34.05
N LYS A 19 -36.53 20.94 33.00
CA LYS A 19 -36.12 22.08 32.15
C LYS A 19 -35.95 23.35 33.00
N ALA A 20 -34.77 23.95 32.97
CA ALA A 20 -34.48 25.17 33.73
C ALA A 20 -35.38 26.32 33.25
N GLN A 21 -36.19 26.89 34.15
CA GLN A 21 -37.00 28.08 33.86
C GLN A 21 -36.13 29.34 33.97
N GLY A 22 -35.42 29.66 32.88
CA GLY A 22 -34.73 30.94 32.69
C GLY A 22 -35.53 31.90 31.80
N PRO A 23 -35.42 33.23 31.97
CA PRO A 23 -36.19 34.18 31.19
C PRO A 23 -35.72 34.20 29.73
N GLY A 24 -36.62 33.86 28.80
CA GLY A 24 -36.64 34.46 27.46
C GLY A 24 -35.53 34.11 26.46
N ILE A 25 -35.08 32.86 26.36
CA ILE A 25 -34.24 32.43 25.21
C ILE A 25 -35.11 31.89 24.05
N ALA A 26 -36.44 31.93 24.18
CA ALA A 26 -37.37 31.38 23.19
C ALA A 26 -37.45 32.14 21.85
N THR A 27 -36.74 33.26 21.69
CA THR A 27 -36.91 34.14 20.50
C THR A 27 -35.69 34.20 19.57
N ILE A 28 -34.58 33.52 19.87
CA ILE A 28 -33.41 33.52 18.95
C ILE A 28 -33.53 32.41 17.88
N TRP A 29 -34.37 31.40 18.11
CA TRP A 29 -34.58 30.26 17.21
C TRP A 29 -35.96 30.26 16.53
N ALA A 30 -36.73 31.33 16.68
CA ALA A 30 -38.05 31.50 16.05
C ALA A 30 -37.97 32.16 14.66
N GLY A 31 -36.83 32.00 13.98
CA GLY A 31 -36.81 32.12 12.52
C GLY A 31 -37.38 30.84 11.95
N GLU A 32 -38.68 30.80 11.68
CA GLU A 32 -39.29 29.85 10.75
C GLU A 32 -38.75 30.11 9.34
N ALA A 33 -37.46 29.87 9.13
CA ALA A 33 -37.04 29.34 7.85
C ALA A 33 -37.57 27.91 7.84
N PRO A 34 -38.36 27.47 6.84
CA PRO A 34 -38.52 26.04 6.65
C PRO A 34 -37.11 25.48 6.61
N LEU A 35 -36.76 24.59 7.55
CA LEU A 35 -35.53 23.80 7.49
C LEU A 35 -35.44 23.36 6.04
N GLY A 36 -34.50 23.97 5.31
CA GLY A 36 -34.50 23.97 3.86
C GLY A 36 -34.69 22.54 3.43
N ASN A 37 -35.79 22.29 2.69
CA ASN A 37 -36.02 20.99 2.10
C ASN A 37 -34.68 20.60 1.47
N LEU A 38 -34.03 19.50 1.88
CA LEU A 38 -32.73 19.08 1.32
C LEU A 38 -32.84 18.80 -0.20
N ASP A 39 -34.05 18.78 -0.73
CA ASP A 39 -34.35 18.93 -2.17
C ASP A 39 -33.95 20.29 -2.76
N SER A 40 -33.54 21.29 -1.97
CA SER A 40 -33.12 22.61 -2.47
C SER A 40 -31.77 22.57 -3.17
N TYR A 41 -31.01 21.47 -3.07
CA TYR A 41 -29.84 21.18 -3.91
C TYR A 41 -30.23 20.40 -5.18
N ARG A 42 -31.45 19.88 -5.23
CA ARG A 42 -32.05 19.06 -6.30
C ARG A 42 -33.16 19.80 -7.05
N GLN A 43 -33.14 21.14 -7.09
CA GLN A 43 -34.26 21.96 -7.58
C GLN A 43 -34.82 21.57 -8.95
N ASP A 44 -34.06 20.82 -9.74
CA ASP A 44 -34.34 20.32 -11.08
C ASP A 44 -34.48 18.78 -11.22
N MET A 45 -34.25 17.98 -10.17
CA MET A 45 -34.24 16.51 -10.25
C MET A 45 -34.88 15.81 -9.04
N ASP A 46 -35.69 14.79 -9.27
CA ASP A 46 -36.19 13.94 -8.19
C ASP A 46 -35.10 12.98 -7.63
N GLN A 47 -35.39 12.33 -6.51
CA GLN A 47 -34.46 11.41 -5.83
C GLN A 47 -34.02 10.23 -6.73
N ASP A 48 -34.92 9.67 -7.54
CA ASP A 48 -34.63 8.51 -8.38
C ASP A 48 -33.74 8.92 -9.57
N GLN A 49 -33.99 10.10 -10.14
CA GLN A 49 -33.10 10.72 -11.13
C GLN A 49 -31.72 11.00 -10.56
N TRP A 50 -31.63 11.52 -9.32
CA TRP A 50 -30.37 11.75 -8.63
C TRP A 50 -29.57 10.46 -8.42
N GLU A 51 -30.22 9.42 -7.92
CA GLU A 51 -29.59 8.11 -7.71
C GLU A 51 -29.08 7.49 -9.01
N LYS A 52 -29.87 7.60 -10.08
CA LYS A 52 -29.46 7.17 -11.43
C LYS A 52 -28.27 7.97 -11.93
N LEU A 53 -28.27 9.28 -11.75
CA LEU A 53 -27.14 10.13 -12.14
C LEU A 53 -25.86 9.74 -11.39
N ALA A 54 -25.95 9.58 -10.07
CA ALA A 54 -24.82 9.21 -9.22
C ALA A 54 -24.25 7.85 -9.61
N ILE A 55 -25.07 6.80 -9.72
CA ILE A 55 -24.56 5.45 -10.03
C ILE A 55 -24.10 5.30 -11.49
N THR A 56 -24.52 6.18 -12.40
CA THR A 56 -24.01 6.21 -13.80
C THR A 56 -22.77 7.08 -13.98
N CYS A 57 -22.29 7.73 -12.91
CA CYS A 57 -20.94 8.29 -12.87
C CYS A 57 -19.92 7.17 -12.63
N SER A 58 -18.93 7.05 -13.51
CA SER A 58 -17.94 5.95 -13.48
C SER A 58 -17.17 5.89 -12.17
N TRP A 59 -16.80 7.05 -11.62
CA TRP A 59 -16.02 7.15 -10.39
C TRP A 59 -16.83 6.79 -9.15
N VAL A 60 -18.08 7.26 -9.08
CA VAL A 60 -19.02 6.90 -8.00
C VAL A 60 -19.29 5.40 -8.02
N TYR A 61 -19.61 4.84 -9.20
CA TYR A 61 -19.82 3.41 -9.35
C TYR A 61 -18.59 2.60 -8.91
N ALA A 62 -17.39 2.98 -9.36
CA ALA A 62 -16.16 2.27 -9.01
C ALA A 62 -15.88 2.30 -7.50
N CYS A 63 -16.07 3.44 -6.82
CA CYS A 63 -15.88 3.56 -5.37
C CYS A 63 -16.89 2.70 -4.60
N ILE A 64 -18.18 2.80 -4.94
CA ILE A 64 -19.23 2.00 -4.31
C ILE A 64 -18.96 0.50 -4.55
N ASP A 65 -18.60 0.13 -5.77
CA ASP A 65 -18.40 -1.26 -6.15
C ASP A 65 -17.21 -1.90 -5.42
N VAL A 66 -16.07 -1.21 -5.33
CA VAL A 66 -14.89 -1.75 -4.65
C VAL A 66 -15.15 -1.93 -3.15
N ILE A 67 -15.77 -0.94 -2.49
CA ILE A 67 -16.11 -1.02 -1.06
C ILE A 67 -17.13 -2.13 -0.83
N ALA A 68 -18.22 -2.17 -1.62
CA ALA A 68 -19.27 -3.17 -1.47
C ALA A 68 -18.76 -4.60 -1.72
N LYS A 69 -17.81 -4.78 -2.65
CA LYS A 69 -17.15 -6.08 -2.88
C LYS A 69 -16.31 -6.52 -1.68
N GLN A 70 -15.47 -5.63 -1.13
CA GLN A 70 -14.65 -5.98 0.05
C GLN A 70 -15.54 -6.26 1.27
N ALA A 71 -16.53 -5.40 1.55
CA ALA A 71 -17.46 -5.60 2.66
C ALA A 71 -18.30 -6.89 2.51
N ALA A 72 -18.73 -7.21 1.29
CA ALA A 72 -19.45 -8.46 1.03
C ALA A 72 -18.58 -9.72 1.21
N ALA A 73 -17.24 -9.60 1.13
CA ALA A 73 -16.34 -10.73 1.31
C ALA A 73 -16.26 -11.22 2.76
N ALA A 74 -16.28 -10.29 3.74
CA ALA A 74 -16.11 -10.58 5.17
C ALA A 74 -17.16 -11.58 5.70
N LYS A 75 -16.78 -12.55 6.54
CA LYS A 75 -17.76 -13.39 7.23
C LYS A 75 -18.37 -12.63 8.40
N LEU A 76 -19.56 -13.05 8.82
CA LEU A 76 -20.17 -12.64 10.08
C LEU A 76 -20.20 -13.86 10.98
N GLU A 77 -19.73 -13.68 12.21
CA GLU A 77 -19.64 -14.72 13.23
C GLU A 77 -20.44 -14.29 14.45
N VAL A 78 -21.07 -15.25 15.12
CA VAL A 78 -21.87 -15.01 16.31
C VAL A 78 -21.11 -15.42 17.56
N PHE A 79 -21.09 -14.53 18.53
CA PHE A 79 -20.46 -14.73 19.84
C PHE A 79 -21.51 -14.66 20.94
N GLU A 80 -21.31 -15.42 22.00
CA GLU A 80 -22.09 -15.35 23.23
C GLU A 80 -21.29 -14.59 24.29
N MET A 81 -21.94 -13.62 24.94
CA MET A 81 -21.38 -12.89 26.07
C MET A 81 -21.49 -13.75 27.32
N VAL A 82 -20.34 -14.27 27.77
CA VAL A 82 -20.21 -15.03 29.03
C VAL A 82 -19.44 -14.16 30.02
N GLY A 83 -20.18 -13.39 30.83
CA GLY A 83 -19.57 -12.38 31.70
C GLY A 83 -19.09 -11.17 30.90
N GLU A 84 -17.78 -10.92 30.90
CA GLU A 84 -17.12 -9.87 30.10
C GLU A 84 -16.43 -10.43 28.83
N GLU A 85 -16.40 -11.75 28.67
CA GLU A 85 -15.72 -12.41 27.54
C GLU A 85 -16.71 -12.80 26.42
N LEU A 86 -16.20 -12.87 25.20
CA LEU A 86 -16.93 -13.28 24.01
C LEU A 86 -16.49 -14.67 23.59
N GLU A 87 -17.38 -15.65 23.70
CA GLU A 87 -17.14 -17.02 23.25
C GLU A 87 -17.80 -17.26 21.89
N ALA A 88 -17.03 -17.77 20.91
CA ALA A 88 -17.54 -18.02 19.57
C ALA A 88 -18.56 -19.18 19.57
N VAL A 89 -19.75 -18.94 19.01
CA VAL A 89 -20.81 -19.95 18.93
C VAL A 89 -20.68 -20.72 17.62
N SER A 90 -20.22 -21.97 17.72
CA SER A 90 -20.07 -22.83 16.55
C SER A 90 -21.43 -23.09 15.87
N ALA A 91 -21.49 -22.85 14.56
CA ALA A 91 -22.62 -23.16 13.69
C ALA A 91 -23.95 -22.50 14.10
N HIS A 92 -23.92 -21.24 14.53
CA HIS A 92 -25.12 -20.52 14.93
C HIS A 92 -26.17 -20.43 13.78
N PRO A 93 -27.49 -20.57 14.05
CA PRO A 93 -28.53 -20.58 13.01
C PRO A 93 -28.52 -19.36 12.07
N PHE A 94 -28.21 -18.18 12.61
CA PHE A 94 -28.04 -16.96 11.81
C PHE A 94 -26.95 -17.12 10.73
N GLU A 95 -25.81 -17.73 11.06
CA GLU A 95 -24.70 -17.92 10.12
C GLU A 95 -25.08 -18.90 9.00
N ALA A 96 -25.86 -19.92 9.33
CA ALA A 96 -26.38 -20.88 8.35
C ALA A 96 -27.27 -20.18 7.32
N VAL A 97 -28.20 -19.32 7.76
CA VAL A 97 -29.01 -18.50 6.85
C VAL A 97 -28.14 -17.50 6.10
N MET A 98 -27.16 -16.85 6.74
CA MET A 98 -26.31 -15.88 6.06
C MET A 98 -25.43 -16.52 4.97
N ARG A 99 -25.06 -17.80 5.10
CA ARG A 99 -24.35 -18.56 4.06
C ARG A 99 -25.19 -18.72 2.80
N GLN A 100 -26.50 -18.92 2.95
CA GLN A 100 -27.48 -18.99 1.87
C GLN A 100 -28.75 -18.19 2.23
N PRO A 101 -28.73 -16.85 2.07
CA PRO A 101 -29.80 -15.96 2.55
C PRO A 101 -31.19 -16.36 2.05
N ASN A 102 -31.24 -16.84 0.80
CA ASN A 102 -32.41 -17.45 0.21
C ASN A 102 -31.96 -18.37 -0.94
N ARG A 103 -32.91 -19.11 -1.53
CA ARG A 103 -32.62 -20.08 -2.60
C ARG A 103 -32.08 -19.47 -3.90
N PHE A 104 -32.23 -18.16 -4.11
CA PHE A 104 -31.90 -17.48 -5.38
C PHE A 104 -30.61 -16.66 -5.32
N MET A 105 -30.14 -16.32 -4.12
CA MET A 105 -29.04 -15.39 -3.91
C MET A 105 -28.00 -16.01 -2.99
N GLY A 106 -26.75 -16.09 -3.46
CA GLY A 106 -25.62 -16.37 -2.59
C GLY A 106 -25.26 -15.16 -1.72
N ARG A 107 -24.57 -15.42 -0.60
CA ARG A 107 -24.18 -14.38 0.38
C ARG A 107 -23.46 -13.16 -0.21
N GLN A 108 -22.61 -13.38 -1.22
CA GLN A 108 -21.80 -12.34 -1.85
C GLN A 108 -22.67 -11.32 -2.58
N PHE A 109 -23.58 -11.79 -3.45
CA PHE A 109 -24.50 -10.90 -4.15
C PHE A 109 -25.43 -10.18 -3.17
N PHE A 110 -25.98 -10.93 -2.21
CA PHE A 110 -26.94 -10.41 -1.23
C PHE A 110 -26.37 -9.23 -0.42
N LYS A 111 -25.15 -9.37 0.11
CA LYS A 111 -24.45 -8.30 0.84
C LYS A 111 -23.99 -7.16 -0.06
N ARG A 112 -23.43 -7.47 -1.24
CA ARG A 112 -22.98 -6.43 -2.18
C ARG A 112 -24.15 -5.54 -2.61
N TYR A 113 -25.33 -6.12 -2.83
CA TYR A 113 -26.55 -5.38 -3.15
C TYR A 113 -26.98 -4.44 -2.02
N LEU A 114 -26.91 -4.88 -0.75
CA LEU A 114 -27.14 -4.03 0.41
C LEU A 114 -26.16 -2.85 0.46
N PHE A 115 -24.84 -3.14 0.46
CA PHE A 115 -23.83 -2.09 0.59
C PHE A 115 -23.87 -1.09 -0.57
N THR A 116 -24.23 -1.53 -1.78
CA THR A 116 -24.44 -0.63 -2.92
C THR A 116 -25.58 0.35 -2.64
N TRP A 117 -26.73 -0.10 -2.16
CA TRP A 117 -27.81 0.81 -1.78
C TRP A 117 -27.43 1.71 -0.62
N TRP A 118 -26.74 1.16 0.37
CA TRP A 118 -26.37 1.89 1.56
C TRP A 118 -25.43 3.05 1.24
N LEU A 119 -24.41 2.82 0.41
CA LEU A 119 -23.45 3.83 -0.04
C LEU A 119 -24.01 4.78 -1.12
N LEU A 120 -25.04 4.35 -1.87
CA LEU A 120 -25.67 5.19 -2.88
C LEU A 120 -26.74 6.13 -2.30
N ARG A 121 -27.57 5.62 -1.39
CA ARG A 121 -28.73 6.34 -0.85
C ARG A 121 -28.53 6.81 0.60
N GLY A 122 -27.54 6.26 1.29
CA GLY A 122 -27.39 6.40 2.74
C GLY A 122 -28.23 5.40 3.52
N GLU A 123 -29.02 4.55 2.84
CA GLU A 123 -30.01 3.67 3.46
C GLU A 123 -30.07 2.31 2.77
N ALA A 124 -30.16 1.24 3.56
CA ALA A 124 -30.38 -0.11 3.06
C ALA A 124 -31.28 -0.94 3.98
N TYR A 125 -32.01 -1.88 3.39
CA TYR A 125 -33.07 -2.61 4.09
C TYR A 125 -33.05 -4.08 3.73
N TRP A 126 -33.17 -4.92 4.76
CA TRP A 126 -33.40 -6.35 4.63
C TRP A 126 -34.70 -6.76 5.32
N TRP A 127 -35.34 -7.77 4.76
CA TRP A 127 -36.49 -8.43 5.36
C TRP A 127 -36.04 -9.77 5.96
N PRO A 128 -35.83 -9.85 7.29
CA PRO A 128 -35.68 -11.12 7.99
C PRO A 128 -37.02 -11.86 8.02
N VAL A 129 -37.04 -13.06 7.44
CA VAL A 129 -38.20 -13.96 7.48
C VAL A 129 -37.96 -15.01 8.53
N ARG A 130 -38.82 -15.03 9.54
CA ARG A 130 -38.80 -16.02 10.63
C ARG A 130 -39.39 -17.35 10.17
N ASP A 131 -39.01 -18.43 10.85
CA ASP A 131 -39.59 -19.74 10.64
C ASP A 131 -41.06 -19.81 11.13
N GLN A 132 -41.70 -20.96 10.96
CA GLN A 132 -43.12 -21.13 11.35
C GLN A 132 -43.34 -21.00 12.87
N THR A 133 -42.29 -21.22 13.68
CA THR A 133 -42.35 -21.06 15.14
C THR A 133 -42.15 -19.62 15.57
N GLY A 134 -41.57 -18.77 14.72
CA GLY A 134 -41.25 -17.38 15.00
C GLY A 134 -39.99 -17.19 15.85
N VAL A 135 -39.32 -18.29 16.20
CA VAL A 135 -38.19 -18.34 17.14
C VAL A 135 -36.84 -18.31 16.40
N SER A 136 -36.80 -18.73 15.14
CA SER A 136 -35.56 -18.77 14.37
C SER A 136 -35.71 -18.05 13.03
N LEU A 137 -34.58 -17.65 12.47
CA LEU A 137 -34.53 -17.07 11.13
C LEU A 137 -34.56 -18.18 10.08
N SER A 138 -35.43 -18.04 9.08
CA SER A 138 -35.51 -18.96 7.94
C SER A 138 -34.84 -18.40 6.69
N GLN A 139 -35.08 -17.13 6.37
CA GLN A 139 -34.57 -16.49 5.15
C GLN A 139 -34.32 -15.01 5.34
N PHE A 140 -33.57 -14.45 4.40
CA PHE A 140 -33.36 -13.03 4.22
C PHE A 140 -33.67 -12.60 2.78
N TRP A 141 -34.37 -11.48 2.66
CA TRP A 141 -34.69 -10.86 1.38
C TRP A 141 -34.22 -9.42 1.31
N PRO A 142 -33.56 -8.98 0.23
CA PRO A 142 -33.17 -7.59 0.11
C PRO A 142 -34.36 -6.77 -0.35
N ILE A 143 -34.57 -5.60 0.26
CA ILE A 143 -35.60 -4.66 -0.18
C ILE A 143 -34.89 -3.52 -0.93
N PRO A 144 -35.29 -3.18 -2.17
CA PRO A 144 -34.74 -2.02 -2.85
C PRO A 144 -35.02 -0.72 -2.06
N SER A 145 -33.97 -0.01 -1.65
CA SER A 145 -34.09 1.18 -0.79
C SER A 145 -34.88 2.33 -1.41
N ASN A 146 -35.02 2.37 -2.74
CA ASN A 146 -35.86 3.35 -3.42
C ASN A 146 -37.36 3.07 -3.32
N ARG A 147 -37.77 1.95 -2.72
CA ARG A 147 -39.16 1.54 -2.57
C ARG A 147 -39.62 1.42 -1.12
N ILE A 148 -38.80 1.82 -0.16
CA ILE A 148 -39.12 1.71 1.24
C ILE A 148 -38.61 2.95 1.99
N GLN A 149 -39.35 3.38 3.00
CA GLN A 149 -38.96 4.50 3.86
C GLN A 149 -39.49 4.29 5.27
N PRO A 150 -38.75 4.68 6.32
CA PRO A 150 -39.24 4.64 7.69
C PRO A 150 -40.36 5.67 7.86
N VAL A 151 -41.34 5.32 8.69
CA VAL A 151 -42.41 6.22 9.12
C VAL A 151 -42.11 6.64 10.57
N PRO A 152 -41.69 7.90 10.79
CA PRO A 152 -41.40 8.40 12.12
C PRO A 152 -42.62 8.31 13.04
N ASP A 153 -42.39 7.98 14.30
CA ASP A 153 -43.44 7.87 15.31
C ASP A 153 -43.03 8.54 16.62
N ARG A 154 -43.99 9.15 17.29
CA ARG A 154 -43.76 9.91 18.52
C ARG A 154 -43.47 9.02 19.73
N GLU A 155 -43.94 7.77 19.72
CA GLU A 155 -43.84 6.84 20.85
C GLU A 155 -42.82 5.74 20.58
N GLN A 156 -42.86 5.14 19.39
CA GLN A 156 -42.04 3.98 19.03
C GLN A 156 -40.75 4.33 18.27
N TYR A 157 -40.45 5.61 18.10
CA TYR A 157 -39.38 6.12 17.23
C TYR A 157 -39.63 5.85 15.73
N ILE A 158 -39.81 4.59 15.32
CA ILE A 158 -40.26 4.19 13.97
C ILE A 158 -41.48 3.27 14.11
N LYS A 159 -42.64 3.69 13.61
CA LYS A 159 -43.87 2.86 13.62
C LYS A 159 -43.77 1.65 12.69
N GLY A 160 -42.99 1.78 11.62
CA GLY A 160 -42.81 0.78 10.58
C GLY A 160 -42.24 1.40 9.31
N TYR A 161 -42.20 0.61 8.26
CA TYR A 161 -41.60 1.01 6.99
C TYR A 161 -42.62 0.96 5.86
N LEU A 162 -42.86 2.09 5.21
CA LEU A 162 -43.79 2.16 4.08
C LEU A 162 -43.11 1.62 2.83
N TYR A 163 -43.48 0.40 2.42
CA TYR A 163 -43.01 -0.24 1.20
C TYR A 163 -43.97 0.03 0.04
N LYS A 164 -43.44 0.55 -1.07
CA LYS A 164 -44.18 0.80 -2.32
C LYS A 164 -43.79 -0.25 -3.38
N PRO A 165 -44.65 -1.26 -3.63
CA PRO A 165 -44.38 -2.25 -4.67
C PRO A 165 -44.35 -1.60 -6.07
N LYS A 166 -43.70 -2.27 -7.03
CA LYS A 166 -43.62 -1.79 -8.43
C LYS A 166 -44.99 -1.76 -9.12
N THR A 167 -45.91 -2.63 -8.68
CA THR A 167 -47.23 -2.84 -9.29
C THR A 167 -48.26 -3.15 -8.20
N GLY A 168 -49.34 -2.34 -8.13
CA GLY A 168 -50.48 -2.52 -7.23
C GLY A 168 -50.33 -1.89 -5.84
N SER A 169 -51.41 -1.30 -5.31
CA SER A 169 -51.59 -0.59 -4.02
C SER A 169 -50.74 0.68 -3.75
N ASP A 170 -51.29 1.58 -2.93
CA ASP A 170 -50.70 2.87 -2.53
C ASP A 170 -49.52 2.74 -1.52
N GLY A 171 -49.07 1.50 -1.27
CA GLY A 171 -48.02 1.14 -0.33
C GLY A 171 -48.52 0.27 0.83
N THR A 172 -47.62 -0.54 1.38
CA THR A 172 -47.87 -1.45 2.50
C THR A 172 -46.94 -1.07 3.65
N LEU A 173 -47.49 -0.93 4.86
CA LEU A 173 -46.69 -0.69 6.05
C LEU A 173 -46.14 -2.01 6.59
N LEU A 174 -44.82 -2.19 6.52
CA LEU A 174 -44.09 -3.31 7.12
C LEU A 174 -43.79 -2.99 8.59
N SER A 175 -43.87 -4.00 9.46
CA SER A 175 -43.56 -3.84 10.88
C SER A 175 -42.07 -3.59 11.09
N ALA A 176 -41.72 -2.75 12.07
CA ALA A 176 -40.34 -2.52 12.48
C ALA A 176 -39.61 -3.83 12.85
N ASP A 177 -40.32 -4.77 13.52
CA ASP A 177 -39.78 -6.07 13.94
C ASP A 177 -39.44 -7.04 12.79
N THR A 178 -39.85 -6.67 11.57
CA THR A 178 -39.69 -7.46 10.34
C THR A 178 -38.84 -6.74 9.31
N THR A 179 -38.11 -5.70 9.68
CA THR A 179 -37.25 -4.95 8.75
C THR A 179 -35.96 -4.56 9.45
N CYS A 180 -34.86 -5.08 8.95
CA CYS A 180 -33.51 -4.68 9.34
C CYS A 180 -33.14 -3.44 8.52
N PHE A 181 -32.88 -2.32 9.18
CA PHE A 181 -32.62 -1.03 8.58
C PHE A 181 -31.20 -0.56 8.89
N HIS A 182 -30.43 -0.32 7.83
CA HIS A 182 -29.08 0.22 7.88
C HIS A 182 -29.11 1.67 7.38
N ARG A 183 -28.47 2.58 8.11
CA ARG A 183 -28.44 4.01 7.74
C ARG A 183 -27.12 4.68 8.08
N LEU A 184 -26.65 5.53 7.18
CA LEU A 184 -25.50 6.40 7.47
C LEU A 184 -25.94 7.60 8.31
N PRO A 185 -25.04 8.22 9.09
CA PRO A 185 -25.36 9.40 9.87
C PRO A 185 -25.95 10.52 9.01
N ASN A 186 -27.04 11.11 9.50
CA ASN A 186 -27.70 12.23 8.85
C ASN A 186 -27.97 13.33 9.88
N PRO A 187 -27.24 14.46 9.83
CA PRO A 187 -27.40 15.54 10.81
C PRO A 187 -28.74 16.30 10.64
N PHE A 188 -29.45 16.10 9.53
CA PHE A 188 -30.67 16.84 9.21
C PHE A 188 -31.95 16.05 9.46
N ASP A 189 -31.91 14.73 9.37
CA ASP A 189 -33.02 13.85 9.71
C ASP A 189 -32.51 12.53 10.27
N TYR A 190 -32.66 12.34 11.57
CA TYR A 190 -32.16 11.17 12.27
C TYR A 190 -32.96 9.90 12.03
N HIS A 191 -34.15 9.97 11.43
CA HIS A 191 -34.85 8.76 10.99
C HIS A 191 -34.30 8.23 9.67
N ARG A 192 -33.58 9.07 8.92
CA ARG A 192 -33.13 8.79 7.56
C ARG A 192 -31.62 8.74 7.46
N GLY A 193 -31.11 7.99 6.51
CA GLY A 193 -29.70 8.04 6.15
C GLY A 193 -29.40 9.12 5.12
N MET A 194 -28.20 9.70 5.19
CA MET A 194 -27.71 10.64 4.18
C MET A 194 -26.71 9.95 3.26
N SER A 195 -26.91 10.06 1.94
CA SER A 195 -25.96 9.52 0.97
C SER A 195 -24.65 10.32 0.98
N PRO A 196 -23.46 9.68 1.00
CA PRO A 196 -22.17 10.36 0.94
C PRO A 196 -22.03 11.28 -0.28
N ILE A 197 -22.52 10.84 -1.45
CA ILE A 197 -22.41 11.62 -2.70
C ILE A 197 -23.24 12.91 -2.68
N SER A 198 -24.14 13.08 -1.70
CA SER A 198 -24.87 14.33 -1.52
C SER A 198 -23.93 15.51 -1.25
N ALA A 199 -22.74 15.26 -0.68
CA ALA A 199 -21.69 16.27 -0.50
C ALA A 199 -21.11 16.77 -1.84
N TYR A 200 -21.23 15.98 -2.92
CA TYR A 200 -20.77 16.30 -4.27
C TYR A 200 -21.91 16.77 -5.20
N GLY A 201 -23.02 17.21 -4.62
CA GLY A 201 -24.29 17.54 -5.28
C GLY A 201 -24.15 18.31 -6.59
N THR A 202 -23.56 19.50 -6.49
CA THR A 202 -23.42 20.46 -7.58
C THR A 202 -22.40 20.00 -8.61
N GLN A 203 -21.26 19.50 -8.14
CA GLN A 203 -20.14 19.08 -8.98
C GLN A 203 -20.52 17.86 -9.82
N LEU A 204 -21.32 16.92 -9.30
CA LEU A 204 -21.82 15.79 -10.09
C LEU A 204 -22.64 16.25 -11.31
N LYS A 205 -23.42 17.34 -11.18
CA LYS A 205 -24.16 17.92 -12.30
C LYS A 205 -23.21 18.61 -13.28
N THR A 206 -22.19 19.31 -12.79
CA THR A 206 -21.12 19.88 -13.61
C THR A 206 -20.40 18.80 -14.41
N ASP A 207 -20.05 17.68 -13.80
CA ASP A 207 -19.44 16.53 -14.48
C ASP A 207 -20.32 15.96 -15.59
N LYS A 208 -21.63 15.84 -15.32
CA LYS A 208 -22.61 15.43 -16.34
C LYS A 208 -22.58 16.39 -17.52
N ALA A 209 -22.66 17.69 -17.26
CA ALA A 209 -22.64 18.71 -18.29
C ALA A 209 -21.32 18.70 -19.08
N MET A 210 -20.17 18.54 -18.41
CA MET A 210 -18.85 18.42 -19.05
C MET A 210 -18.78 17.17 -19.95
N ARG A 211 -19.31 16.03 -19.50
CA ARG A 211 -19.37 14.80 -20.31
C ARG A 211 -20.28 14.95 -21.52
N GLU A 212 -21.44 15.57 -21.37
CA GLU A 212 -22.37 15.84 -22.47
C GLU A 212 -21.79 16.85 -23.46
N TRP A 213 -21.13 17.90 -22.96
CA TRP A 213 -20.40 18.86 -23.79
C TRP A 213 -19.29 18.16 -24.56
N ASN A 214 -18.46 17.35 -23.90
CA ASN A 214 -17.36 16.65 -24.56
C ASN A 214 -17.88 15.64 -25.61
N LEU A 215 -18.92 14.86 -25.29
CA LEU A 215 -19.57 13.98 -26.25
C LEU A 215 -20.08 14.74 -27.47
N ASN A 216 -20.76 15.87 -27.26
CA ASN A 216 -21.23 16.73 -28.35
C ASN A 216 -20.06 17.34 -29.14
N THR A 217 -18.97 17.72 -28.49
CA THR A 217 -17.76 18.23 -29.14
C THR A 217 -17.09 17.15 -30.00
N PHE A 218 -17.06 15.88 -29.58
CA PHE A 218 -16.55 14.78 -30.40
C PHE A 218 -17.48 14.39 -31.54
N ASP A 219 -18.79 14.32 -31.27
CA ASP A 219 -19.80 13.90 -32.25
C ASP A 219 -20.05 14.98 -33.32
N LYS A 220 -20.16 16.23 -32.88
CA LYS A 220 -20.56 17.36 -33.72
C LYS A 220 -19.42 18.32 -34.02
N GLY A 221 -18.27 18.25 -33.34
CA GLY A 221 -17.12 19.18 -33.39
C GLY A 221 -17.19 20.33 -32.36
N SER A 222 -16.08 21.08 -32.15
CA SER A 222 -16.01 22.17 -31.16
C SER A 222 -17.01 23.31 -31.40
N PRO A 223 -17.69 23.84 -30.37
CA PRO A 223 -18.62 24.96 -30.53
C PRO A 223 -17.95 26.31 -30.80
N LEU A 224 -16.61 26.41 -30.87
CA LEU A 224 -15.91 27.67 -31.14
C LEU A 224 -16.30 28.23 -32.52
N LYS A 225 -16.96 29.39 -32.47
CA LYS A 225 -17.60 30.04 -33.61
C LYS A 225 -16.56 30.83 -34.39
N LEU A 226 -16.34 30.40 -35.62
CA LEU A 226 -15.51 31.08 -36.62
C LEU A 226 -15.87 32.58 -36.69
N LEU A 227 -14.88 33.47 -36.61
CA LEU A 227 -15.09 34.87 -36.98
C LEU A 227 -14.98 34.99 -38.49
N VAL A 228 -16.10 35.22 -39.17
CA VAL A 228 -16.14 35.44 -40.61
C VAL A 228 -16.21 36.95 -40.87
N SER A 229 -15.16 37.51 -41.44
CA SER A 229 -15.16 38.90 -41.90
C SER A 229 -15.73 38.97 -43.32
N VAL A 230 -16.74 39.82 -43.52
CA VAL A 230 -17.36 40.08 -44.84
C VAL A 230 -17.08 41.51 -45.31
N PRO A 231 -17.02 41.78 -46.63
CA PRO A 231 -16.75 43.13 -47.14
C PRO A 231 -17.77 44.19 -46.67
N GLU A 232 -17.30 45.41 -46.43
CA GLU A 232 -18.11 46.54 -45.92
C GLU A 232 -19.25 46.95 -46.88
N GLN A 233 -19.12 46.68 -48.19
CA GLN A 233 -20.10 47.07 -49.20
C GLN A 233 -21.27 46.07 -49.37
N LEU A 234 -21.46 45.11 -48.45
CA LEU A 234 -22.57 44.16 -48.54
C LEU A 234 -23.90 44.83 -48.18
N SER A 235 -24.91 44.69 -49.04
CA SER A 235 -26.27 45.14 -48.72
C SER A 235 -26.88 44.31 -47.58
N THR A 236 -27.65 44.92 -46.68
CA THR A 236 -28.31 44.26 -45.53
C THR A 236 -29.04 42.95 -45.87
N PRO A 237 -29.82 42.85 -46.96
CA PRO A 237 -30.53 41.60 -47.28
C PRO A 237 -29.59 40.44 -47.64
N ASN A 238 -28.45 40.73 -48.27
CA ASN A 238 -27.45 39.73 -48.61
C ASN A 238 -26.67 39.27 -47.37
N PHE A 239 -26.48 40.18 -46.40
CA PHE A 239 -25.85 39.85 -45.12
C PHE A 239 -26.73 38.91 -44.29
N GLU A 240 -28.02 39.21 -44.17
CA GLU A 240 -28.98 38.36 -43.44
C GLU A 240 -29.12 36.98 -44.07
N ARG A 241 -29.15 36.91 -45.42
CA ARG A 241 -29.15 35.63 -46.14
C ARG A 241 -27.90 34.82 -45.85
N PHE A 242 -26.74 35.45 -45.92
CA PHE A 242 -25.45 34.81 -45.63
C PHE A 242 -25.36 34.31 -44.18
N VAL A 243 -25.86 35.08 -43.20
CA VAL A 243 -25.95 34.64 -41.80
C VAL A 243 -26.88 33.43 -41.64
N THR A 244 -27.98 33.38 -42.41
CA THR A 244 -28.93 32.26 -42.36
C THR A 244 -28.32 31.00 -42.97
N GLU A 245 -27.69 31.11 -44.14
CA GLU A 245 -26.98 29.99 -44.79
C GLU A 245 -25.86 29.43 -43.90
N ILE A 246 -25.09 30.28 -43.22
CA ILE A 246 -24.08 29.84 -42.24
C ILE A 246 -24.74 29.10 -41.07
N ARG A 247 -25.86 29.59 -40.53
CA ARG A 247 -26.53 28.91 -39.40
C ARG A 247 -27.06 27.54 -39.79
N GLU A 248 -27.68 27.43 -40.97
CA GLU A 248 -28.22 26.18 -41.48
C GLU A 248 -27.12 25.14 -41.70
N GLU A 249 -26.00 25.50 -42.36
CA GLU A 249 -24.85 24.60 -42.55
C GLU A 249 -24.24 24.13 -41.22
N PHE A 250 -24.15 25.02 -40.22
CA PHE A 250 -23.66 24.67 -38.88
C PHE A 250 -24.64 23.77 -38.10
N ASP A 251 -25.95 23.99 -38.22
CA ASP A 251 -26.98 23.14 -37.61
C ASP A 251 -27.03 21.75 -38.27
N GLU A 252 -26.67 21.65 -39.56
CA GLU A 252 -26.53 20.40 -40.31
C GLU A 252 -25.19 19.67 -40.07
N GLY A 253 -24.26 20.27 -39.30
CA GLY A 253 -22.97 19.68 -38.94
C GLY A 253 -21.85 19.91 -39.96
N ASN A 254 -22.09 20.68 -41.02
CA ASN A 254 -21.08 21.07 -42.00
C ASN A 254 -20.23 22.23 -41.46
N ARG A 255 -18.92 22.03 -41.40
CA ARG A 255 -17.96 22.98 -40.78
C ARG A 255 -17.02 23.65 -41.78
N VAL A 256 -17.32 23.52 -43.08
CA VAL A 256 -16.51 24.09 -44.17
C VAL A 256 -17.31 25.18 -44.85
N LEU A 257 -16.78 26.41 -44.84
CA LEU A 257 -17.40 27.55 -45.52
C LEU A 257 -16.66 27.86 -46.82
N PHE A 258 -17.40 27.88 -47.93
CA PHE A 258 -16.87 28.27 -49.25
C PHE A 258 -17.19 29.73 -49.53
N GLY A 259 -16.16 30.59 -49.49
CA GLY A 259 -16.28 32.00 -49.83
C GLY A 259 -16.10 32.31 -51.32
N ARG A 260 -16.97 33.12 -51.91
CA ARG A 260 -16.73 33.79 -53.21
C ARG A 260 -16.55 35.29 -52.98
N GLY A 261 -15.32 35.78 -53.07
CA GLY A 261 -14.96 37.20 -52.91
C GLY A 261 -13.47 37.38 -52.65
N ASN A 262 -12.92 38.56 -52.97
CA ASN A 262 -11.46 38.79 -52.97
C ASN A 262 -10.80 38.86 -51.58
N GLU A 263 -11.55 38.82 -50.47
CA GLU A 263 -10.97 38.74 -49.11
C GLU A 263 -12.06 38.31 -48.10
N ILE A 264 -12.23 37.00 -47.89
CA ILE A 264 -12.92 36.45 -46.71
C ILE A 264 -11.84 35.83 -45.84
N SER A 265 -11.66 36.36 -44.62
CA SER A 265 -10.71 35.81 -43.65
C SER A 265 -11.48 35.10 -42.55
N ALA A 266 -11.12 33.82 -42.36
CA ALA A 266 -11.60 32.98 -41.29
C ALA A 266 -10.44 32.76 -40.30
N LYS A 267 -10.66 33.09 -39.03
CA LYS A 267 -9.65 32.88 -37.98
C LYS A 267 -10.17 31.84 -36.99
N GLU A 268 -9.44 30.74 -36.86
CA GLU A 268 -9.69 29.73 -35.84
C GLU A 268 -9.11 30.18 -34.49
N PHE A 269 -9.85 29.95 -33.41
CA PHE A 269 -9.31 29.99 -32.05
C PHE A 269 -8.87 28.57 -31.68
N GLY A 270 -7.61 28.38 -31.30
CA GLY A 270 -6.99 27.07 -31.08
C GLY A 270 -7.49 26.33 -29.83
N MET A 271 -7.53 25.00 -29.90
CA MET A 271 -8.19 24.06 -28.96
C MET A 271 -7.25 23.28 -28.02
N SER A 272 -5.93 23.44 -28.11
CA SER A 272 -5.00 22.51 -27.44
C SER A 272 -4.92 22.60 -25.91
N ALA A 273 -5.37 23.71 -25.30
CA ALA A 273 -5.41 23.86 -23.85
C ALA A 273 -6.62 23.15 -23.22
N GLU A 274 -7.73 23.03 -23.96
CA GLU A 274 -9.02 22.55 -23.47
C GLU A 274 -9.02 21.03 -23.22
N ASP A 275 -8.34 20.26 -24.07
CA ASP A 275 -8.19 18.81 -23.90
C ASP A 275 -7.36 18.45 -22.65
N MET A 276 -6.30 19.21 -22.37
CA MET A 276 -5.48 19.05 -21.16
C MET A 276 -6.25 19.46 -19.90
N GLU A 277 -7.01 20.56 -19.95
CA GLU A 277 -7.87 21.02 -18.85
C GLU A 277 -8.99 20.02 -18.55
N PHE A 278 -9.59 19.38 -19.57
CA PHE A 278 -10.60 18.34 -19.38
C PHE A 278 -10.04 17.09 -18.68
N LEU A 279 -8.85 16.62 -19.09
CA LEU A 279 -8.19 15.49 -18.46
C LEU A 279 -7.83 15.78 -17.00
N ALA A 280 -7.25 16.96 -16.73
CA ALA A 280 -6.94 17.40 -15.37
C ALA A 280 -8.22 17.50 -14.50
N GLY A 281 -9.32 18.03 -15.05
CA GLY A 281 -10.61 18.09 -14.38
C GLY A 281 -11.14 16.69 -14.00
N ARG A 282 -11.01 15.71 -14.90
CA ARG A 282 -11.43 14.32 -14.64
C ARG A 282 -10.63 13.63 -13.55
N GLU A 283 -9.33 13.93 -13.43
CA GLU A 283 -8.47 13.43 -12.36
C GLU A 283 -8.82 14.07 -11.02
N PHE A 284 -9.11 15.37 -11.00
CA PHE A 284 -9.57 16.08 -9.81
C PHE A 284 -10.92 15.53 -9.31
N THR A 285 -11.90 15.35 -10.22
CA THR A 285 -13.18 14.70 -9.91
C THR A 285 -12.98 13.31 -9.27
N ARG A 286 -12.05 12.51 -9.80
CA ARG A 286 -11.75 11.17 -9.26
C ARG A 286 -11.28 11.25 -7.81
N GLU A 287 -10.42 12.23 -7.49
CA GLU A 287 -9.86 12.40 -6.15
C GLU A 287 -10.89 12.93 -5.16
N GLU A 288 -11.71 13.90 -5.54
CA GLU A 288 -12.80 14.40 -4.68
C GLU A 288 -13.81 13.29 -4.34
N ILE A 289 -14.26 12.53 -5.35
CA ILE A 289 -15.19 11.40 -5.13
C ILE A 289 -14.52 10.31 -4.30
N GLY A 290 -13.23 10.04 -4.54
CA GLY A 290 -12.45 9.10 -3.74
C GLY A 290 -12.44 9.49 -2.26
N MET A 291 -12.16 10.75 -1.95
CA MET A 291 -12.17 11.28 -0.58
C MET A 291 -13.52 11.11 0.10
N ILE A 292 -14.64 11.37 -0.60
CA ILE A 292 -16.00 11.21 -0.05
C ILE A 292 -16.28 9.76 0.39
N TYR A 293 -15.76 8.79 -0.34
CA TYR A 293 -15.94 7.36 -0.06
C TYR A 293 -14.80 6.74 0.76
N GLY A 294 -13.79 7.53 1.17
CA GLY A 294 -12.63 7.02 1.92
C GLY A 294 -11.64 6.20 1.08
N ILE A 295 -11.62 6.39 -0.24
CA ILE A 295 -10.61 5.82 -1.14
C ILE A 295 -9.39 6.75 -1.17
N PRO A 296 -8.18 6.28 -0.81
CA PRO A 296 -6.99 7.12 -0.76
C PRO A 296 -6.53 7.57 -2.14
N ALA A 297 -5.87 8.74 -2.19
CA ALA A 297 -5.18 9.21 -3.38
C ALA A 297 -4.15 8.16 -3.83
N GLY A 298 -4.08 7.89 -5.13
CA GLY A 298 -3.19 6.88 -5.70
C GLY A 298 -3.76 5.45 -5.75
N PHE A 299 -4.92 5.17 -5.15
CA PHE A 299 -5.57 3.85 -5.29
C PHE A 299 -5.83 3.47 -6.76
N TRP A 300 -6.13 4.48 -7.59
CA TRP A 300 -6.33 4.34 -9.03
C TRP A 300 -5.15 4.88 -9.86
N ALA A 301 -3.96 5.03 -9.26
CA ALA A 301 -2.78 5.53 -9.97
C ALA A 301 -2.37 4.57 -11.09
N LYS A 302 -1.97 5.16 -12.22
CA LYS A 302 -1.52 4.41 -13.40
C LYS A 302 -0.18 3.69 -13.15
N ASP A 303 0.73 4.35 -12.41
CA ASP A 303 2.12 3.91 -12.22
C ASP A 303 2.37 3.45 -10.77
N SER A 304 1.47 2.64 -10.22
CA SER A 304 1.64 2.09 -8.87
C SER A 304 2.46 0.80 -8.87
N ASN A 305 3.54 0.77 -8.08
CA ASN A 305 4.19 -0.48 -7.72
C ASN A 305 3.31 -1.30 -6.76
N ARG A 306 3.70 -2.57 -6.49
CA ARG A 306 2.93 -3.48 -5.65
C ARG A 306 2.77 -2.97 -4.21
N ALA A 307 3.83 -2.46 -3.61
CA ALA A 307 3.82 -1.96 -2.23
C ALA A 307 2.85 -0.78 -2.06
N ASN A 308 2.88 0.17 -3.01
CA ASN A 308 1.99 1.32 -3.01
C ASN A 308 0.52 0.90 -3.19
N ALA A 309 0.26 -0.10 -4.05
CA ALA A 309 -1.09 -0.61 -4.28
C ALA A 309 -1.64 -1.38 -3.07
N GLU A 310 -0.80 -2.19 -2.41
CA GLU A 310 -1.16 -2.92 -1.19
C GLU A 310 -1.41 -1.95 -0.02
N ALA A 311 -0.57 -0.92 0.14
CA ALA A 311 -0.76 0.13 1.15
C ALA A 311 -2.06 0.91 0.90
N ALA A 312 -2.33 1.35 -0.33
CA ALA A 312 -3.57 2.05 -0.68
C ALA A 312 -4.80 1.18 -0.44
N ARG A 313 -4.71 -0.13 -0.70
CA ARG A 313 -5.79 -1.08 -0.39
C ARG A 313 -5.99 -1.25 1.10
N ALA A 314 -4.92 -1.34 1.90
CA ALA A 314 -5.00 -1.42 3.35
C ALA A 314 -5.70 -0.19 3.95
N THR A 315 -5.27 1.01 3.54
CA THR A 315 -5.90 2.26 3.99
C THR A 315 -7.39 2.32 3.63
N MET A 316 -7.78 1.89 2.43
CA MET A 316 -9.19 1.83 2.05
C MET A 316 -10.01 0.86 2.92
N ILE A 317 -9.44 -0.31 3.25
CA ILE A 317 -10.10 -1.27 4.13
C ILE A 317 -10.27 -0.67 5.54
N GLU A 318 -9.22 -0.06 6.08
CA GLU A 318 -9.24 0.52 7.43
C GLU A 318 -10.16 1.73 7.57
N MET A 319 -10.14 2.64 6.59
CA MET A 319 -10.83 3.92 6.66
C MET A 319 -12.28 3.85 6.15
N ALA A 320 -12.57 3.01 5.14
CA ALA A 320 -13.89 2.95 4.51
C ALA A 320 -14.64 1.66 4.82
N VAL A 321 -14.00 0.50 4.66
CA VAL A 321 -14.71 -0.80 4.73
C VAL A 321 -14.96 -1.25 6.16
N TRP A 322 -13.95 -1.14 7.03
CA TRP A 322 -14.01 -1.67 8.39
C TRP A 322 -15.03 -0.96 9.28
N PRO A 323 -15.11 0.39 9.33
CA PRO A 323 -16.14 1.08 10.09
C PRO A 323 -17.56 0.73 9.60
N LEU A 324 -17.73 0.54 8.29
CA LEU A 324 -19.00 0.14 7.69
C LEU A 324 -19.39 -1.29 8.08
N LEU A 325 -18.42 -2.22 8.16
CA LEU A 325 -18.63 -3.59 8.61
C LEU A 325 -19.00 -3.68 10.09
N LEU A 326 -18.38 -2.86 10.94
CA LEU A 326 -18.73 -2.78 12.36
C LEU A 326 -20.17 -2.32 12.52
N GLN A 327 -20.53 -1.18 11.90
CA GLN A 327 -21.89 -0.68 11.94
C GLN A 327 -22.90 -1.70 11.40
N PHE A 328 -22.55 -2.38 10.31
CA PHE A 328 -23.39 -3.44 9.73
C PHE A 328 -23.67 -4.58 10.71
N ALA A 329 -22.64 -5.04 11.43
CA ALA A 329 -22.76 -6.11 12.41
C ALA A 329 -23.53 -5.68 13.66
N GLU A 330 -23.33 -4.44 14.12
CA GLU A 330 -24.08 -3.84 15.23
C GLU A 330 -25.57 -3.69 14.91
N ASP A 331 -25.90 -3.19 13.71
CA ASP A 331 -27.29 -3.07 13.24
C ASP A 331 -27.98 -4.44 13.21
N ILE A 332 -27.29 -5.48 12.73
CA ILE A 332 -27.79 -6.86 12.71
C ILE A 332 -27.96 -7.40 14.12
N THR A 333 -27.00 -7.15 15.00
CA THR A 333 -27.03 -7.59 16.39
C THR A 333 -28.28 -7.05 17.08
N ALA A 334 -28.49 -5.73 17.00
CA ALA A 334 -29.59 -5.05 17.66
C ALA A 334 -30.96 -5.38 17.04
N GLN A 335 -31.06 -5.49 15.71
CA GLN A 335 -32.35 -5.59 15.02
C GLN A 335 -32.77 -7.02 14.67
N VAL A 336 -31.84 -7.98 14.64
CA VAL A 336 -32.13 -9.35 14.21
C VAL A 336 -31.69 -10.38 15.24
N VAL A 337 -30.42 -10.37 15.65
CA VAL A 337 -29.87 -11.47 16.45
C VAL A 337 -30.39 -11.43 17.88
N GLN A 338 -30.27 -10.31 18.58
CA GLN A 338 -30.75 -10.20 19.96
C GLN A 338 -32.27 -10.41 20.08
N PRO A 339 -33.12 -9.82 19.20
CA PRO A 339 -34.57 -10.05 19.26
C PRO A 339 -35.03 -11.48 18.97
N LEU A 340 -34.20 -12.32 18.31
CA LEU A 340 -34.54 -13.69 17.95
C LEU A 340 -33.91 -14.73 18.87
N TYR A 341 -32.63 -14.55 19.23
CA TYR A 341 -31.82 -15.57 19.90
C TYR A 341 -31.48 -15.21 21.36
N GLY A 342 -31.56 -13.93 21.73
CA GLY A 342 -31.30 -13.45 23.10
C GLY A 342 -30.24 -12.36 23.17
N GLU A 343 -30.31 -11.52 24.20
CA GLU A 343 -29.44 -10.36 24.39
C GLU A 343 -27.95 -10.72 24.54
N GLN A 344 -27.65 -11.95 24.96
CA GLN A 344 -26.29 -12.45 25.10
C GLN A 344 -25.56 -12.67 23.77
N TYR A 345 -26.27 -12.74 22.65
CA TYR A 345 -25.65 -12.99 21.35
C TYR A 345 -25.29 -11.70 20.62
N VAL A 346 -24.06 -11.61 20.15
CA VAL A 346 -23.55 -10.49 19.36
C VAL A 346 -22.95 -10.97 18.05
N VAL A 347 -23.08 -10.18 17.00
CA VAL A 347 -22.46 -10.46 15.69
C VAL A 347 -21.21 -9.62 15.54
N GLN A 348 -20.12 -10.24 15.12
CA GLN A 348 -18.90 -9.53 14.72
C GLN A 348 -18.47 -9.92 13.30
N PRO A 349 -17.91 -8.97 12.52
CA PRO A 349 -17.31 -9.30 11.24
C PRO A 349 -15.93 -9.93 11.45
N GLU A 350 -15.58 -10.90 10.59
CA GLU A 350 -14.20 -11.38 10.45
C GLU A 350 -13.29 -10.17 10.16
N ASP A 351 -12.18 -10.05 10.89
CA ASP A 351 -11.26 -8.94 10.69
C ASP A 351 -10.52 -9.10 9.35
N ILE A 352 -10.92 -8.27 8.38
CA ILE A 352 -10.35 -8.26 7.03
C ILE A 352 -9.25 -7.20 6.85
N ARG A 353 -8.94 -6.43 7.90
CA ARG A 353 -7.86 -5.43 7.82
C ARG A 353 -6.55 -6.15 7.59
N PRO A 354 -5.67 -5.63 6.70
CA PRO A 354 -4.33 -6.18 6.56
C PRO A 354 -3.59 -5.98 7.88
N ARG A 355 -3.56 -7.03 8.71
CA ARG A 355 -2.66 -7.07 9.86
C ARG A 355 -1.26 -7.28 9.31
N ASP A 356 -0.30 -6.56 9.87
CA ASP A 356 1.10 -6.86 9.61
C ASP A 356 1.34 -8.29 10.09
N ARG A 357 1.43 -9.21 9.14
CA ARG A 357 1.58 -10.64 9.43
C ARG A 357 2.87 -10.88 10.23
N ALA A 358 3.88 -10.03 10.08
CA ALA A 358 5.09 -10.08 10.88
C ALA A 358 4.81 -9.67 12.33
N LEU A 359 4.02 -8.60 12.55
CA LEU A 359 3.62 -8.19 13.89
C LEU A 359 2.73 -9.24 14.56
N GLN A 360 1.80 -9.85 13.83
CA GLN A 360 0.97 -10.95 14.35
C GLN A 360 1.81 -12.16 14.72
N ILE A 361 2.74 -12.58 13.85
CA ILE A 361 3.65 -13.69 14.16
C ILE A 361 4.53 -13.32 15.37
N GLN A 362 4.98 -12.08 15.51
CA GLN A 362 5.73 -11.61 16.67
C GLN A 362 4.89 -11.62 17.95
N GLU A 363 3.64 -11.14 17.91
CA GLU A 363 2.71 -11.15 19.05
C GLU A 363 2.39 -12.59 19.46
N GLU A 364 2.06 -13.46 18.50
CA GLU A 364 1.81 -14.89 18.73
C GLU A 364 3.06 -15.60 19.27
N GLN A 365 4.26 -15.32 18.74
CA GLN A 365 5.53 -15.87 19.24
C GLN A 365 5.83 -15.39 20.66
N HIS A 366 5.63 -14.10 20.94
CA HIS A 366 5.87 -13.51 22.26
C HIS A 366 4.88 -14.04 23.30
N GLU A 367 3.61 -14.16 22.94
CA GLU A 367 2.58 -14.73 23.81
C GLU A 367 2.83 -16.22 24.07
N ARG A 368 3.22 -16.98 23.04
CA ARG A 368 3.55 -18.40 23.16
C ARG A 368 4.71 -18.68 24.11
N VAL A 369 5.65 -17.73 24.25
CA VAL A 369 6.75 -17.79 25.23
C VAL A 369 6.24 -17.66 26.68
N LEU A 370 5.12 -16.98 26.90
CA LEU A 370 4.53 -16.74 28.22
C LEU A 370 3.60 -17.88 28.69
N LEU A 371 3.11 -18.71 27.77
CA LEU A 371 2.22 -19.83 28.05
C LEU A 371 3.00 -21.06 28.52
N SER A 372 2.35 -21.90 29.35
CA SER A 372 2.86 -23.25 29.61
C SER A 372 2.79 -24.09 28.34
N PHE A 373 3.60 -25.14 28.26
CA PHE A 373 3.69 -25.98 27.07
C PHE A 373 2.33 -26.54 26.63
N ASN A 374 1.50 -27.00 27.57
CA ASN A 374 0.17 -27.49 27.24
C ASN A 374 -0.83 -26.37 26.89
N GLN A 375 -0.74 -25.21 27.54
CA GLN A 375 -1.56 -24.04 27.16
C GLN A 375 -1.26 -23.57 25.73
N ALA A 376 0.02 -23.56 25.34
CA ALA A 376 0.45 -23.24 23.98
C ALA A 376 -0.05 -24.27 22.95
N ARG A 377 -0.06 -25.56 23.30
CA ARG A 377 -0.61 -26.64 22.45
C ARG A 377 -2.11 -26.54 22.27
N GLN A 378 -2.85 -26.30 23.35
CA GLN A 378 -4.31 -26.13 23.30
C GLN A 378 -4.70 -24.89 22.46
N LYS A 379 -3.96 -23.78 22.62
CA LYS A 379 -4.17 -22.57 21.79
C LYS A 379 -3.85 -22.81 20.31
N ALA A 380 -2.90 -23.70 20.01
CA ALA A 380 -2.59 -24.14 18.65
C ALA A 380 -3.56 -25.23 18.12
N GLY A 381 -4.54 -25.66 18.91
CA GLY A 381 -5.47 -26.73 18.54
C GLY A 381 -4.84 -28.13 18.53
N GLU A 382 -3.71 -28.32 19.23
CA GLU A 382 -3.03 -29.59 19.39
C GLU A 382 -3.47 -30.29 20.69
N ASP A 383 -3.45 -31.64 20.68
CA ASP A 383 -3.69 -32.44 21.89
C ASP A 383 -2.61 -32.19 22.95
N GLU A 384 -2.97 -32.30 24.23
CA GLU A 384 -2.03 -32.18 25.35
C GLU A 384 -0.87 -33.18 25.24
N TYR A 385 0.31 -32.77 25.71
CA TYR A 385 1.49 -33.64 25.66
C TYR A 385 1.39 -34.79 26.66
N SER A 386 1.40 -36.02 26.17
CA SER A 386 1.30 -37.26 26.97
C SER A 386 2.55 -38.15 26.90
N GLY A 387 3.72 -37.59 26.60
CA GLY A 387 4.98 -38.31 26.45
C GLY A 387 5.75 -38.52 27.77
N PRO A 388 6.99 -39.06 27.72
CA PRO A 388 7.86 -39.20 28.89
C PRO A 388 8.06 -37.86 29.60
N LEU A 389 7.97 -37.83 30.92
CA LEU A 389 8.03 -36.60 31.75
C LEU A 389 6.85 -35.63 31.50
N SER A 390 5.68 -36.09 31.04
CA SER A 390 4.47 -35.27 30.87
C SER A 390 4.22 -34.35 32.06
N ASP A 391 4.24 -34.90 33.27
CA ASP A 391 3.95 -34.17 34.50
C ASP A 391 4.93 -33.01 34.78
N LEU A 392 6.12 -33.06 34.16
CA LEU A 392 7.15 -32.04 34.30
C LEU A 392 7.20 -31.08 33.10
N ILE A 393 6.93 -31.57 31.90
CA ILE A 393 7.03 -30.78 30.65
C ILE A 393 5.76 -29.94 30.44
N SER A 394 4.59 -30.44 30.83
CA SER A 394 3.30 -29.79 30.63
C SER A 394 3.18 -28.41 31.27
N GLU A 395 3.81 -28.21 32.42
CA GLU A 395 3.76 -26.97 33.21
C GLU A 395 4.94 -26.01 32.94
N LEU A 396 5.94 -26.42 32.15
CA LEU A 396 7.07 -25.56 31.82
C LEU A 396 6.67 -24.48 30.81
N PRO A 397 7.25 -23.26 30.92
CA PRO A 397 7.17 -22.26 29.86
C PRO A 397 7.62 -22.87 28.53
N PHE A 398 6.90 -22.56 27.46
CA PHE A 398 7.13 -23.17 26.14
C PHE A 398 8.60 -23.25 25.70
N PRO A 399 9.45 -22.20 25.86
CA PRO A 399 10.85 -22.27 25.44
C PRO A 399 11.66 -23.33 26.18
N LEU A 400 11.44 -23.50 27.49
CA LEU A 400 12.14 -24.49 28.32
C LEU A 400 11.66 -25.91 28.01
N ALA A 401 10.37 -26.07 27.75
CA ALA A 401 9.78 -27.35 27.36
C ALA A 401 10.29 -27.84 25.98
N THR A 402 10.71 -26.92 25.11
CA THR A 402 11.23 -27.22 23.77
C THR A 402 12.75 -27.18 23.64
N ASP A 403 13.48 -26.73 24.68
CA ASP A 403 14.95 -26.65 24.65
C ASP A 403 15.57 -28.05 24.82
N PRO A 404 16.26 -28.60 23.80
CA PRO A 404 16.85 -29.93 23.88
C PRO A 404 17.89 -30.06 25.00
N GLN A 405 18.67 -29.01 25.29
CA GLN A 405 19.68 -29.05 26.35
C GLN A 405 19.05 -29.03 27.73
N PHE A 406 17.98 -28.25 27.91
CA PHE A 406 17.22 -28.21 29.15
C PHE A 406 16.54 -29.55 29.44
N ILE A 407 15.89 -30.15 28.42
CA ILE A 407 15.25 -31.46 28.53
C ILE A 407 16.27 -32.57 28.82
N ILE A 408 17.44 -32.57 28.17
CA ILE A 408 18.53 -33.51 28.45
C ILE A 408 19.07 -33.34 29.88
N ALA A 409 19.23 -32.10 30.35
CA ALA A 409 19.65 -31.83 31.73
C ALA A 409 18.63 -32.38 32.73
N LEU A 410 17.33 -32.16 32.48
CA LEU A 410 16.22 -32.71 33.26
C LEU A 410 16.19 -34.23 33.31
N MET A 411 16.39 -34.89 32.17
CA MET A 411 16.49 -36.34 32.07
C MET A 411 17.69 -36.90 32.86
N ASN A 412 18.80 -36.17 32.92
CA ASN A 412 19.99 -36.56 33.66
C ASN A 412 19.87 -36.34 35.17
N PHE A 413 19.10 -35.32 35.62
CA PHE A 413 18.81 -35.08 37.03
C PHE A 413 17.88 -36.12 37.65
N ASN A 414 17.01 -36.75 36.85
CA ASN A 414 15.99 -37.69 37.34
C ASN A 414 16.40 -39.17 37.25
N ARG A 415 17.70 -39.47 37.00
CA ARG A 415 18.22 -40.83 37.07
C ARG A 415 18.50 -41.23 38.53
N PRO A 416 17.92 -42.33 39.06
CA PRO A 416 18.34 -42.86 40.35
C PRO A 416 19.81 -43.32 40.28
N GLN A 417 20.64 -42.87 41.22
CA GLN A 417 22.03 -43.31 41.33
C GLN A 417 22.09 -44.78 41.77
N THR A 418 22.62 -45.65 40.92
CA THR A 418 23.08 -46.98 41.32
C THR A 418 24.60 -47.09 41.11
N GLU A 419 25.24 -47.76 42.08
CA GLU A 419 26.69 -47.96 42.28
C GLU A 419 27.53 -48.29 41.03
N PRO A 420 28.85 -48.00 41.06
CA PRO A 420 29.71 -48.16 39.89
C PRO A 420 30.02 -49.64 39.62
N PRO A 421 29.90 -50.13 38.38
CA PRO A 421 30.29 -51.50 38.08
C PRO A 421 31.80 -51.62 37.86
N ALA A 422 32.33 -52.76 38.29
CA ALA A 422 33.70 -53.20 38.11
C ALA A 422 34.08 -53.40 36.64
N ALA A 423 35.36 -53.21 36.33
CA ALA A 423 35.95 -53.38 35.00
C ALA A 423 35.76 -54.80 34.44
N MET A 424 35.28 -54.88 33.21
CA MET A 424 35.17 -56.08 32.36
C MET A 424 35.23 -55.64 30.88
N PRO A 425 35.59 -56.53 29.94
CA PRO A 425 36.65 -56.35 28.96
C PRO A 425 36.16 -55.71 27.65
N GLU A 426 37.13 -55.36 26.81
CA GLU A 426 36.93 -54.86 25.44
C GLU A 426 36.15 -55.89 24.60
N VAL A 427 34.94 -55.53 24.17
CA VAL A 427 34.05 -56.30 23.29
C VAL A 427 33.67 -55.41 22.11
N GLU A 428 33.87 -55.94 20.91
CA GLU A 428 33.52 -55.31 19.63
C GLU A 428 32.03 -54.93 19.56
N PRO A 429 31.68 -53.79 18.94
CA PRO A 429 30.31 -53.32 18.89
C PRO A 429 29.44 -54.15 17.92
N PRO A 430 28.15 -54.36 18.24
CA PRO A 430 27.22 -55.14 17.42
C PRO A 430 26.68 -54.35 16.23
N GLU A 431 26.30 -55.10 15.18
CA GLU A 431 25.62 -54.63 13.97
C GLU A 431 24.27 -53.96 14.29
N VAL A 432 24.08 -52.76 13.73
CA VAL A 432 22.81 -52.01 13.71
C VAL A 432 22.06 -52.38 12.43
N PRO A 433 20.74 -52.63 12.47
CA PRO A 433 19.98 -53.03 11.30
C PRO A 433 19.87 -51.90 10.27
N GLU A 434 20.00 -52.27 9.00
CA GLU A 434 19.81 -51.40 7.82
C GLU A 434 18.43 -50.72 7.87
N ILE A 435 18.44 -49.41 8.08
CA ILE A 435 17.41 -48.50 7.60
C ILE A 435 17.97 -47.95 6.28
N GLU A 436 17.23 -48.16 5.20
CA GLU A 436 17.53 -47.59 3.88
C GLU A 436 17.50 -46.06 3.98
N ASP A 437 18.67 -45.46 4.19
CA ASP A 437 18.93 -44.06 3.87
C ASP A 437 18.90 -43.93 2.35
N GLU A 438 17.91 -43.18 1.85
CA GLU A 438 18.00 -42.58 0.52
C GLU A 438 19.26 -41.69 0.48
N SER A 439 20.25 -42.18 -0.27
CA SER A 439 21.52 -41.56 -0.67
C SER A 439 21.65 -40.05 -0.40
N VAL A 440 22.46 -39.70 0.60
CA VAL A 440 23.20 -38.43 0.60
C VAL A 440 24.38 -38.59 -0.35
N ASP A 441 24.36 -37.83 -1.45
CA ASP A 441 25.37 -37.90 -2.51
C ASP A 441 26.81 -37.70 -2.00
N ALA A 442 27.64 -38.71 -2.25
CA ALA A 442 29.09 -38.69 -1.99
C ALA A 442 29.88 -37.73 -2.90
N GLU A 443 29.23 -36.97 -3.79
CA GLU A 443 29.87 -36.02 -4.72
C GLU A 443 30.08 -34.60 -4.15
N ALA A 444 29.39 -34.22 -3.08
CA ALA A 444 29.37 -32.84 -2.57
C ALA A 444 30.73 -32.29 -2.05
N PRO A 445 31.53 -33.02 -1.23
CA PRO A 445 32.81 -32.50 -0.73
C PRO A 445 33.89 -32.39 -1.82
N GLU A 446 33.83 -33.22 -2.87
CA GLU A 446 34.80 -33.19 -3.98
C GLU A 446 34.53 -32.02 -4.94
N LYS A 447 33.25 -31.72 -5.23
CA LYS A 447 32.84 -30.55 -6.03
C LYS A 447 33.15 -29.21 -5.35
N ALA A 448 33.00 -29.14 -4.03
CA ALA A 448 33.33 -27.93 -3.25
C ALA A 448 34.84 -27.62 -3.27
N ALA A 449 35.70 -28.65 -3.19
CA ALA A 449 37.16 -28.48 -3.28
C ALA A 449 37.62 -28.01 -4.67
N VAL A 450 36.99 -28.50 -5.75
CA VAL A 450 37.28 -28.07 -7.12
C VAL A 450 36.84 -26.62 -7.37
N ALA A 451 35.69 -26.21 -6.84
CA ALA A 451 35.20 -24.83 -6.95
C ALA A 451 36.15 -23.80 -6.29
N ASP A 452 36.66 -24.12 -5.09
CA ASP A 452 37.62 -23.25 -4.38
C ASP A 452 38.95 -23.09 -5.16
N VAL A 453 39.44 -24.16 -5.78
CA VAL A 453 40.65 -24.12 -6.62
C VAL A 453 40.45 -23.23 -7.85
N VAL A 454 39.31 -23.33 -8.53
CA VAL A 454 38.98 -22.50 -9.71
C VAL A 454 38.82 -21.03 -9.33
N GLN A 455 38.12 -20.72 -8.23
CA GLN A 455 37.98 -19.36 -7.72
C GLN A 455 39.33 -18.73 -7.38
N LYS A 456 40.23 -19.48 -6.74
CA LYS A 456 41.57 -19.01 -6.41
C LYS A 456 42.41 -18.71 -7.65
N ALA A 457 42.41 -19.63 -8.64
CA ALA A 457 43.11 -19.44 -9.91
C ALA A 457 42.55 -18.24 -10.70
N MET A 458 41.24 -18.03 -10.68
CA MET A 458 40.60 -16.86 -11.29
C MET A 458 41.06 -15.53 -10.64
N ARG A 459 41.14 -15.46 -9.30
CA ARG A 459 41.63 -14.26 -8.60
C ARG A 459 43.09 -13.97 -8.93
N GLU A 460 43.92 -14.99 -9.07
CA GLU A 460 45.33 -14.84 -9.46
C GLU A 460 45.46 -14.29 -10.89
N ASP A 461 44.65 -14.79 -11.83
CA ASP A 461 44.61 -14.26 -13.19
C ASP A 461 44.17 -12.79 -13.23
N LEU A 462 43.11 -12.42 -12.49
CA LEU A 462 42.65 -11.03 -12.44
C LEU A 462 43.68 -10.08 -11.81
N ARG A 463 44.40 -10.49 -10.76
CA ARG A 463 45.50 -9.70 -10.17
C ARG A 463 46.67 -9.53 -11.14
N ARG A 464 46.95 -10.58 -11.92
CA ARG A 464 47.95 -10.51 -12.99
C ARG A 464 47.50 -9.53 -14.07
N TRP A 465 46.21 -9.55 -14.44
CA TRP A 465 45.66 -8.62 -15.42
C TRP A 465 45.75 -7.16 -14.96
N GLU A 466 45.40 -6.87 -13.70
CA GLU A 466 45.57 -5.54 -13.07
C GLU A 466 47.03 -5.08 -13.16
N SER A 467 47.97 -5.95 -12.78
CA SER A 467 49.40 -5.63 -12.80
C SER A 467 49.91 -5.32 -14.22
N ILE A 468 49.45 -6.05 -15.23
CA ILE A 468 49.80 -5.82 -16.64
C ILE A 468 49.18 -4.52 -17.14
N ALA A 469 47.90 -4.27 -16.83
CA ALA A 469 47.20 -3.04 -17.24
C ALA A 469 47.88 -1.79 -16.66
N ARG A 470 48.22 -1.80 -15.36
CA ARG A 470 48.98 -0.71 -14.72
C ARG A 470 50.35 -0.48 -15.36
N ARG A 471 51.07 -1.56 -15.65
CA ARG A 471 52.36 -1.48 -16.33
C ARG A 471 52.21 -0.85 -17.72
N ARG A 472 51.16 -1.19 -18.47
CA ARG A 472 50.89 -0.60 -19.78
C ARG A 472 50.63 0.90 -19.72
N ILE A 473 49.83 1.35 -18.76
CA ILE A 473 49.61 2.79 -18.53
C ILE A 473 50.94 3.50 -18.27
N ARG A 474 51.82 2.94 -17.40
CA ARG A 474 53.17 3.49 -17.18
C ARG A 474 54.03 3.53 -18.43
N ASP A 475 53.91 2.51 -19.27
CA ASP A 475 54.66 2.38 -20.52
C ASP A 475 54.02 3.20 -21.67
N GLY A 476 52.96 3.99 -21.40
CA GLY A 476 52.26 4.82 -22.39
C GLY A 476 51.42 4.04 -23.41
N GLN A 477 51.08 2.79 -23.11
CA GLN A 477 50.29 1.90 -23.96
C GLN A 477 48.86 1.79 -23.44
N ARG A 478 47.89 1.58 -24.34
CA ARG A 478 46.50 1.32 -23.95
C ARG A 478 46.37 -0.10 -23.41
N PRO A 479 45.81 -0.32 -22.21
CA PRO A 479 45.61 -1.67 -21.67
C PRO A 479 44.74 -2.57 -22.57
N ALA A 480 43.73 -1.99 -23.24
CA ALA A 480 42.83 -2.72 -24.15
C ALA A 480 43.53 -3.38 -25.35
N ASP A 481 44.73 -2.92 -25.74
CA ASP A 481 45.48 -3.48 -26.87
C ASP A 481 46.19 -4.79 -26.49
N TYR A 482 46.12 -5.21 -25.22
CA TYR A 482 46.71 -6.46 -24.76
C TYR A 482 45.73 -7.63 -24.80
N GLU A 483 46.19 -8.76 -25.33
CA GLU A 483 45.43 -10.00 -25.29
C GLU A 483 45.53 -10.65 -23.90
N PHE A 484 44.49 -10.43 -23.11
CA PHE A 484 44.31 -11.08 -21.82
C PHE A 484 43.71 -12.49 -22.01
N VAL A 485 44.48 -13.52 -21.64
CA VAL A 485 44.08 -14.94 -21.74
C VAL A 485 43.96 -15.53 -20.34
N SER A 486 42.84 -16.23 -20.09
CA SER A 486 42.59 -17.02 -18.89
C SER A 486 41.67 -18.17 -19.26
N GLN A 487 41.90 -19.33 -18.66
CA GLN A 487 41.02 -20.50 -18.77
C GLN A 487 40.02 -20.60 -17.60
N TYR A 488 40.16 -19.73 -16.60
CA TYR A 488 39.38 -19.75 -15.36
C TYR A 488 38.37 -18.60 -15.25
N ILE A 489 38.62 -17.47 -15.93
CA ILE A 489 37.70 -16.32 -15.94
C ILE A 489 36.54 -16.60 -16.93
N PRO A 490 35.27 -16.55 -16.48
CA PRO A 490 34.10 -16.67 -17.34
C PRO A 490 34.12 -15.66 -18.50
N LYS A 491 33.60 -16.03 -19.66
CA LYS A 491 33.58 -15.19 -20.87
C LYS A 491 32.88 -13.86 -20.62
N GLY A 492 31.76 -13.86 -19.89
CA GLY A 492 31.04 -12.65 -19.49
C GLY A 492 31.91 -11.68 -18.70
N LEU A 493 32.57 -12.18 -17.64
CA LEU A 493 33.45 -11.38 -16.78
C LEU A 493 34.65 -10.86 -17.59
N LYS A 494 35.27 -11.71 -18.42
CA LYS A 494 36.36 -11.32 -19.31
C LYS A 494 35.95 -10.20 -20.25
N ALA A 495 34.83 -10.34 -20.96
CA ALA A 495 34.34 -9.35 -21.90
C ALA A 495 34.06 -8.01 -21.21
N ARG A 496 33.50 -8.03 -19.99
CA ARG A 496 33.24 -6.82 -19.22
C ARG A 496 34.52 -6.11 -18.80
N VAL A 497 35.48 -6.83 -18.23
CA VAL A 497 36.77 -6.27 -17.81
C VAL A 497 37.52 -5.70 -19.02
N GLN A 498 37.52 -6.40 -20.16
CA GLN A 498 38.15 -5.91 -21.40
C GLN A 498 37.48 -4.64 -21.95
N SER A 499 36.14 -4.57 -21.92
CA SER A 499 35.41 -3.37 -22.31
C SER A 499 35.83 -2.16 -21.46
N LEU A 500 35.88 -2.34 -20.13
CA LEU A 500 36.22 -1.27 -19.19
C LEU A 500 37.69 -0.86 -19.27
N LEU A 501 38.60 -1.80 -19.58
CA LEU A 501 40.01 -1.49 -19.89
C LEU A 501 40.18 -0.60 -21.14
N GLY A 502 39.14 -0.46 -21.96
CA GLY A 502 39.13 0.50 -23.08
C GLY A 502 38.94 1.95 -22.66
N GLU A 503 38.40 2.18 -21.45
CA GLU A 503 37.98 3.48 -20.92
C GLU A 503 38.95 4.05 -19.87
N VAL A 504 39.95 3.27 -19.44
CA VAL A 504 40.93 3.70 -18.41
C VAL A 504 41.99 4.63 -19.00
N GLU A 505 42.30 5.72 -18.28
CA GLU A 505 43.28 6.72 -18.70
C GLU A 505 44.50 6.80 -17.75
N SER A 506 44.33 6.36 -16.50
CA SER A 506 45.34 6.43 -15.44
C SER A 506 45.55 5.11 -14.69
N GLU A 507 46.63 5.02 -13.90
CA GLU A 507 46.84 3.86 -13.00
C GLU A 507 45.73 3.75 -11.95
N ASP A 508 45.17 4.88 -11.53
CA ASP A 508 44.08 4.93 -10.55
C ASP A 508 42.78 4.39 -11.14
N ASP A 509 42.50 4.67 -12.41
CA ASP A 509 41.34 4.09 -13.12
C ASP A 509 41.45 2.57 -13.23
N VAL A 510 42.66 2.07 -13.52
CA VAL A 510 42.93 0.62 -13.52
C VAL A 510 42.72 0.05 -12.13
N HIS A 511 43.19 0.73 -11.08
CA HIS A 511 42.98 0.25 -9.72
C HIS A 511 41.51 0.24 -9.31
N ALA A 512 40.75 1.27 -9.70
CA ALA A 512 39.31 1.36 -9.47
C ALA A 512 38.56 0.23 -10.18
N LEU A 513 38.93 -0.07 -11.44
CA LEU A 513 38.33 -1.15 -12.22
C LEU A 513 38.47 -2.53 -11.55
N PHE A 514 39.62 -2.84 -10.96
CA PHE A 514 39.89 -4.14 -10.34
C PHE A 514 39.50 -4.21 -8.86
N ARG A 515 38.85 -3.18 -8.30
CA ARG A 515 38.43 -3.15 -6.89
C ARG A 515 37.56 -4.34 -6.48
N PHE A 516 36.74 -4.86 -7.40
CA PHE A 516 35.89 -6.04 -7.16
C PHE A 516 36.66 -7.33 -6.82
N THR A 517 37.98 -7.37 -7.07
CA THR A 517 38.82 -8.54 -6.76
C THR A 517 39.30 -8.61 -5.30
N LYS A 518 39.16 -7.52 -4.55
CA LYS A 518 39.54 -7.43 -3.12
C LYS A 518 38.36 -7.78 -2.22
N ALA A 519 38.59 -8.28 -1.01
CA ALA A 519 37.51 -8.51 -0.03
C ALA A 519 36.69 -7.23 0.21
N VAL A 520 35.37 -7.37 0.36
CA VAL A 520 34.49 -6.21 0.55
C VAL A 520 34.73 -5.60 1.91
N ASP A 521 35.10 -4.33 1.91
CA ASP A 521 34.90 -3.44 3.05
C ASP A 521 33.80 -2.44 2.67
N LEU A 522 32.57 -2.66 3.16
CA LEU A 522 31.46 -1.74 2.91
C LEU A 522 31.77 -0.34 3.45
N SER A 523 32.65 -0.21 4.44
CA SER A 523 33.00 1.07 5.03
C SER A 523 33.74 2.00 4.04
N ASP A 524 34.50 1.45 3.10
CA ASP A 524 35.15 2.25 2.04
C ASP A 524 34.12 2.86 1.07
N VAL A 525 33.11 2.07 0.71
CA VAL A 525 32.01 2.50 -0.18
C VAL A 525 31.14 3.53 0.52
N GLU A 526 30.76 3.27 1.77
CA GLU A 526 30.01 4.19 2.62
C GLU A 526 30.76 5.51 2.78
N THR A 527 32.07 5.48 3.02
CA THR A 527 32.91 6.68 3.16
C THR A 527 32.91 7.52 1.88
N ARG A 528 33.03 6.86 0.70
CA ARG A 528 32.99 7.54 -0.59
C ARG A 528 31.65 8.21 -0.86
N ILE A 529 30.55 7.50 -0.65
CA ILE A 529 29.19 8.03 -0.86
C ILE A 529 28.90 9.15 0.13
N ARG A 530 29.27 8.96 1.40
CA ARG A 530 29.15 9.99 2.44
C ARG A 530 29.87 11.26 2.05
N ALA A 531 31.15 11.19 1.68
CA ALA A 531 31.94 12.36 1.29
C ALA A 531 31.28 13.12 0.13
N ARG A 532 30.68 12.40 -0.82
CA ARG A 532 29.98 12.99 -1.96
C ARG A 532 28.68 13.69 -1.56
N VAL A 533 27.85 13.03 -0.75
CA VAL A 533 26.61 13.60 -0.23
C VAL A 533 26.91 14.81 0.67
N GLU A 534 27.87 14.70 1.56
CA GLU A 534 28.31 15.77 2.46
C GLU A 534 28.79 17.00 1.70
N GLY A 535 29.54 16.81 0.61
CA GLY A 535 29.96 17.90 -0.27
C GLY A 535 28.77 18.65 -0.90
N ILE A 536 27.74 17.93 -1.34
CA ILE A 536 26.51 18.54 -1.88
C ILE A 536 25.74 19.27 -0.77
N LEU A 537 25.47 18.60 0.36
CA LEU A 537 24.71 19.19 1.46
C LEU A 537 25.38 20.45 2.01
N SER A 538 26.70 20.41 2.23
CA SER A 538 27.50 21.55 2.70
C SER A 538 27.54 22.68 1.67
N GLY A 539 27.53 22.37 0.37
CA GLY A 539 27.45 23.38 -0.69
C GLY A 539 26.07 24.07 -0.76
N TRP A 540 25.02 23.35 -0.38
CA TRP A 540 23.64 23.85 -0.44
C TRP A 540 23.18 24.57 0.82
N ILE A 541 23.67 24.21 2.00
CA ILE A 541 23.23 24.85 3.25
C ILE A 541 23.40 26.38 3.21
N ALA A 542 24.52 26.87 2.65
CA ALA A 542 24.78 28.30 2.49
C ALA A 542 23.78 28.99 1.55
N LYS A 543 23.35 28.31 0.47
CA LYS A 543 22.35 28.82 -0.47
C LYS A 543 20.97 28.89 0.17
N PHE A 544 20.61 27.88 0.96
CA PHE A 544 19.35 27.85 1.71
C PHE A 544 19.29 28.95 2.79
N ILE A 545 20.37 29.13 3.55
CA ILE A 545 20.49 30.23 4.53
C ILE A 545 20.28 31.58 3.83
N ALA A 546 20.96 31.82 2.71
CA ALA A 546 20.83 33.07 1.96
C ALA A 546 19.41 33.31 1.43
N ALA A 547 18.73 32.26 0.95
CA ALA A 547 17.35 32.34 0.48
C ALA A 547 16.37 32.68 1.61
N ILE A 548 16.50 32.03 2.78
CA ILE A 548 15.67 32.29 3.97
C ILE A 548 15.88 33.72 4.46
N GLN A 549 17.14 34.17 4.61
CA GLN A 549 17.45 35.53 5.05
C GLN A 549 16.98 36.61 4.06
N GLY A 550 17.01 36.29 2.76
CA GLY A 550 16.56 37.18 1.70
C GLY A 550 15.05 37.16 1.42
N GLY A 551 14.29 36.24 2.03
CA GLY A 551 12.87 36.05 1.74
C GLY A 551 12.60 35.58 0.29
N VAL A 552 13.57 34.89 -0.33
CA VAL A 552 13.48 34.40 -1.71
C VAL A 552 13.13 32.91 -1.70
N PRO A 553 12.30 32.40 -2.64
CA PRO A 553 12.03 30.98 -2.75
C PRO A 553 13.31 30.15 -2.94
N VAL A 554 13.36 29.01 -2.25
CA VAL A 554 14.44 28.03 -2.38
C VAL A 554 14.29 27.23 -3.67
N ASP A 555 15.39 27.05 -4.40
CA ASP A 555 15.43 26.23 -5.61
C ASP A 555 15.66 24.74 -5.29
N TYR A 556 14.57 24.06 -4.93
CA TYR A 556 14.59 22.62 -4.66
C TYR A 556 14.85 21.78 -5.91
N ALA A 557 14.55 22.28 -7.11
CA ALA A 557 14.76 21.55 -8.36
C ALA A 557 16.25 21.43 -8.67
N ALA A 558 17.01 22.51 -8.51
CA ALA A 558 18.46 22.48 -8.65
C ALA A 558 19.13 21.64 -7.54
N PHE A 559 18.63 21.69 -6.30
CA PHE A 559 19.10 20.83 -5.21
C PHE A 559 18.91 19.34 -5.52
N GLN A 560 17.72 18.97 -6.01
CA GLN A 560 17.42 17.62 -6.46
C GLN A 560 18.31 17.19 -7.64
N GLY A 561 18.53 18.07 -8.62
CA GLY A 561 19.43 17.80 -9.75
C GLY A 561 20.86 17.47 -9.31
N ASP A 562 21.42 18.27 -8.38
CA ASP A 562 22.77 18.07 -7.85
C ASP A 562 22.90 16.76 -7.05
N LEU A 563 21.91 16.44 -6.21
CA LEU A 563 21.87 15.17 -5.47
C LEU A 563 21.77 13.96 -6.41
N GLN A 564 20.93 14.05 -7.44
CA GLN A 564 20.77 12.98 -8.41
C GLN A 564 22.05 12.74 -9.22
N ALA A 565 22.71 13.82 -9.66
CA ALA A 565 23.99 13.75 -10.36
C ALA A 565 25.11 13.18 -9.48
N ALA A 566 25.05 13.39 -8.16
CA ALA A 566 26.01 12.85 -7.21
C ALA A 566 25.77 11.35 -6.90
N LEU A 567 24.51 10.94 -6.69
CA LEU A 567 24.17 9.60 -6.20
C LEU A 567 24.04 8.56 -7.32
N MET A 568 23.52 8.93 -8.50
CA MET A 568 23.23 7.96 -9.56
C MET A 568 24.48 7.20 -10.03
N PRO A 569 25.63 7.86 -10.30
CA PRO A 569 26.85 7.14 -10.70
C PRO A 569 27.36 6.20 -9.60
N GLU A 570 27.18 6.57 -8.33
CA GLU A 570 27.58 5.75 -7.19
C GLU A 570 26.72 4.49 -7.09
N MET A 571 25.40 4.63 -7.17
CA MET A 571 24.46 3.50 -7.15
C MET A 571 24.76 2.51 -8.28
N MET A 572 24.99 3.00 -9.50
CA MET A 572 25.36 2.18 -10.64
C MET A 572 26.70 1.46 -10.42
N THR A 573 27.69 2.16 -9.87
CA THR A 573 29.01 1.61 -9.58
C THR A 573 28.93 0.49 -8.55
N VAL A 574 28.21 0.71 -7.43
CA VAL A 574 28.06 -0.30 -6.38
C VAL A 574 27.37 -1.55 -6.90
N VAL A 575 26.27 -1.40 -7.66
CA VAL A 575 25.56 -2.55 -8.25
C VAL A 575 26.48 -3.34 -9.19
N THR A 576 27.23 -2.63 -10.04
CA THR A 576 28.13 -3.25 -11.02
C THR A 576 29.30 -3.96 -10.34
N GLU A 577 30.00 -3.30 -9.42
CA GLU A 577 31.12 -3.89 -8.68
C GLU A 577 30.67 -5.14 -7.93
N GLN A 578 29.50 -5.07 -7.29
CA GLN A 578 28.96 -6.21 -6.55
C GLN A 578 28.53 -7.35 -7.46
N TRP A 579 28.02 -7.05 -8.65
CA TRP A 579 27.68 -8.07 -9.64
C TRP A 579 28.92 -8.86 -10.06
N LEU A 580 29.99 -8.16 -10.41
CA LEU A 580 31.24 -8.78 -10.87
C LEU A 580 31.85 -9.67 -9.78
N ARG A 581 31.72 -9.25 -8.52
CA ARG A 581 32.11 -10.04 -7.38
C ARG A 581 31.30 -11.31 -7.24
N THR A 582 29.98 -11.21 -7.28
CA THR A 582 29.09 -12.38 -7.23
C THR A 582 29.36 -13.33 -8.39
N ALA A 583 29.62 -12.81 -9.59
CA ALA A 583 30.00 -13.64 -10.72
C ALA A 583 31.34 -14.36 -10.52
N MET A 584 32.30 -13.70 -9.86
CA MET A 584 33.58 -14.31 -9.49
C MET A 584 33.42 -15.37 -8.37
N GLU A 585 32.47 -15.20 -7.46
CA GLU A 585 32.20 -16.15 -6.39
C GLU A 585 31.43 -17.38 -6.90
N ILE A 586 30.42 -17.19 -7.74
CA ILE A 586 29.56 -18.30 -8.21
C ILE A 586 30.15 -18.97 -9.46
N GLY A 587 30.85 -18.23 -10.32
CA GLY A 587 31.49 -18.75 -11.52
C GLY A 587 30.53 -19.03 -12.69
N VAL A 588 29.30 -18.52 -12.65
CA VAL A 588 28.30 -18.71 -13.72
C VAL A 588 28.48 -17.66 -14.83
N GLU A 589 28.31 -18.10 -16.08
CA GLU A 589 28.40 -17.25 -17.28
C GLU A 589 27.23 -16.25 -17.39
N PHE A 590 27.51 -15.07 -17.95
CA PHE A 590 26.53 -14.00 -18.13
C PHE A 590 26.89 -13.11 -19.34
N ASP A 591 25.92 -12.36 -19.87
CA ASP A 591 26.18 -11.33 -20.89
C ASP A 591 26.63 -10.01 -20.22
N SER A 592 27.83 -9.54 -20.57
CA SER A 592 28.42 -8.33 -19.99
C SER A 592 27.70 -7.04 -20.36
N ALA A 593 27.04 -6.97 -21.53
CA ALA A 593 26.30 -5.79 -21.96
C ALA A 593 25.00 -5.62 -21.16
N GLU A 594 24.37 -6.74 -20.79
CA GLU A 594 23.11 -6.77 -20.05
C GLU A 594 23.30 -6.26 -18.62
N VAL A 595 24.42 -6.59 -17.96
CA VAL A 595 24.75 -6.10 -16.60
C VAL A 595 24.81 -4.58 -16.53
N GLY A 596 25.53 -3.95 -17.46
CA GLY A 596 25.65 -2.49 -17.51
C GLY A 596 24.30 -1.81 -17.73
N SER A 597 23.48 -2.36 -18.63
CA SER A 597 22.13 -1.86 -18.91
C SER A 597 21.21 -1.97 -17.69
N LEU A 598 21.20 -3.12 -17.00
CA LEU A 598 20.36 -3.36 -15.83
C LEU A 598 20.75 -2.48 -14.64
N ALA A 599 22.06 -2.36 -14.38
CA ALA A 599 22.56 -1.49 -13.32
C ALA A 599 22.23 -0.01 -13.59
N ALA A 600 22.38 0.45 -14.83
CA ALA A 600 22.06 1.82 -15.22
C ALA A 600 20.55 2.11 -15.18
N ALA A 601 19.71 1.15 -15.60
CA ALA A 601 18.27 1.29 -15.53
C ALA A 601 17.78 1.41 -14.08
N TRP A 602 18.19 0.49 -13.22
CA TRP A 602 17.84 0.53 -11.80
C TRP A 602 18.36 1.80 -11.12
N ALA A 603 19.64 2.15 -11.30
CA ALA A 603 20.22 3.32 -10.65
C ALA A 603 19.49 4.61 -11.06
N ARG A 604 19.02 4.72 -12.31
CA ARG A 604 18.28 5.87 -12.80
C ARG A 604 16.92 6.03 -12.12
N GLU A 605 16.13 4.95 -12.11
CA GLU A 605 14.80 4.91 -11.52
C GLU A 605 14.88 5.11 -10.00
N TYR A 606 15.71 4.30 -9.34
CA TYR A 606 15.85 4.33 -7.89
C TYR A 606 16.35 5.67 -7.37
N THR A 607 17.39 6.25 -8.00
CA THR A 607 17.94 7.54 -7.53
C THR A 607 16.95 8.68 -7.72
N PHE A 608 16.07 8.62 -8.72
CA PHE A 608 15.02 9.63 -8.90
C PHE A 608 14.06 9.64 -7.69
N ASP A 609 13.57 8.46 -7.29
CA ASP A 609 12.67 8.31 -6.15
C ASP A 609 13.35 8.65 -4.82
N LEU A 610 14.58 8.17 -4.63
CA LEU A 610 15.39 8.46 -3.45
C LEU A 610 15.55 9.97 -3.26
N VAL A 611 16.00 10.68 -4.30
CA VAL A 611 16.27 12.12 -4.18
C VAL A 611 14.99 12.91 -3.99
N LYS A 612 13.87 12.48 -4.59
CA LYS A 612 12.56 13.09 -4.30
C LYS A 612 12.22 13.00 -2.81
N GLY A 613 12.35 11.82 -2.19
CA GLY A 613 12.10 11.64 -0.76
C GLY A 613 13.08 12.42 0.13
N LEU A 614 14.36 12.51 -0.26
CA LEU A 614 15.35 13.34 0.43
C LEU A 614 14.98 14.82 0.35
N THR A 615 14.54 15.31 -0.81
CA THR A 615 14.08 16.69 -1.00
C THR A 615 12.86 17.00 -0.15
N GLU A 616 11.85 16.12 -0.10
CA GLU A 616 10.65 16.31 0.71
C GLU A 616 10.97 16.43 2.22
N THR A 617 11.86 15.56 2.71
CA THR A 617 12.30 15.62 4.12
C THR A 617 13.16 16.85 4.42
N THR A 618 13.98 17.29 3.47
CA THR A 618 14.72 18.57 3.57
C THR A 618 13.76 19.76 3.60
N GLN A 619 12.74 19.77 2.74
CA GLN A 619 11.75 20.84 2.68
C GLN A 619 11.01 21.01 4.00
N LYS A 620 10.66 19.92 4.70
CA LYS A 620 10.04 19.98 6.04
C LYS A 620 10.93 20.68 7.06
N VAL A 621 12.22 20.33 7.12
CA VAL A 621 13.19 20.96 8.03
C VAL A 621 13.37 22.44 7.69
N VAL A 622 13.47 22.76 6.41
CA VAL A 622 13.66 24.14 5.92
C VAL A 622 12.43 25.00 6.21
N GLN A 623 11.22 24.48 6.04
CA GLN A 623 9.97 25.16 6.41
C GLN A 623 9.95 25.48 7.91
N GLN A 624 10.28 24.51 8.76
CA GLN A 624 10.35 24.72 10.21
C GLN A 624 11.41 25.76 10.59
N ALA A 625 12.60 25.69 10.00
CA ALA A 625 13.67 26.66 10.22
C ALA A 625 13.28 28.07 9.74
N THR A 626 12.57 28.17 8.61
CA THR A 626 12.07 29.45 8.08
C THR A 626 11.05 30.07 9.02
N SER A 627 10.07 29.29 9.50
CA SER A 627 9.09 29.78 10.49
C SER A 627 9.78 30.25 11.77
N ALA A 628 10.70 29.44 12.33
CA ALA A 628 11.42 29.81 13.55
C ALA A 628 12.26 31.09 13.40
N PHE A 629 12.87 31.29 12.22
CA PHE A 629 13.61 32.50 11.89
C PHE A 629 12.72 33.74 11.79
N MET A 630 11.54 33.62 11.20
CA MET A 630 10.57 34.72 11.09
C MET A 630 9.98 35.11 12.45
N ASP A 631 9.76 34.14 13.33
CA ASP A 631 9.10 34.34 14.63
C ASP A 631 10.06 34.84 15.73
N THR A 632 11.38 34.81 15.49
CA THR A 632 12.41 35.14 16.49
C THR A 632 13.24 36.37 16.07
N PRO A 633 12.86 37.59 16.50
CA PRO A 633 13.65 38.79 16.22
C PRO A 633 15.08 38.67 16.75
N GLY A 634 16.06 38.87 15.88
CA GLY A 634 17.49 38.85 16.24
C GLY A 634 18.16 37.47 16.17
N MET A 635 17.50 36.43 15.65
CA MET A 635 18.12 35.13 15.39
C MET A 635 19.36 35.30 14.48
N THR A 636 20.49 34.74 14.89
CA THR A 636 21.74 34.88 14.15
C THR A 636 21.80 33.91 12.97
N ARG A 637 22.76 34.12 12.06
CA ARG A 637 23.04 33.16 10.98
C ARG A 637 23.45 31.79 11.52
N GLU A 638 24.23 31.76 12.60
CA GLU A 638 24.70 30.52 13.25
C GLU A 638 23.52 29.75 13.85
N ASP A 639 22.55 30.45 14.45
CA ASP A 639 21.33 29.82 14.96
C ASP A 639 20.48 29.20 13.84
N LEU A 640 20.32 29.93 12.72
CA LEU A 640 19.61 29.42 11.55
C LEU A 640 20.33 28.21 10.92
N GLU A 641 21.65 28.26 10.86
CA GLU A 641 22.46 27.14 10.40
C GLU A 641 22.28 25.89 11.29
N ALA A 642 22.25 26.07 12.61
CA ALA A 642 21.99 24.99 13.57
C ALA A 642 20.60 24.36 13.37
N LEU A 643 19.57 25.15 13.07
CA LEU A 643 18.21 24.65 12.75
C LEU A 643 18.16 23.82 11.46
N LEU A 644 19.10 24.05 10.53
CA LEU A 644 19.18 23.35 9.26
C LEU A 644 20.05 22.08 9.32
N MET A 645 20.87 21.91 10.36
CA MET A 645 21.76 20.73 10.52
C MET A 645 21.06 19.36 10.45
N PRO A 646 19.80 19.17 10.90
CA PRO A 646 19.10 17.91 10.67
C PRO A 646 18.94 17.53 9.19
N ALA A 647 18.93 18.51 8.28
CA ALA A 647 18.83 18.29 6.84
C ALA A 647 20.16 18.33 6.08
N PHE A 648 21.15 19.05 6.61
CA PHE A 648 22.40 19.30 5.89
C PHE A 648 23.66 18.79 6.61
N GLY A 649 23.52 18.23 7.81
CA GLY A 649 24.63 17.78 8.63
C GLY A 649 25.22 16.43 8.23
N GLU A 650 26.44 16.20 8.71
CA GLU A 650 27.26 14.99 8.48
C GLU A 650 26.54 13.69 8.90
N TYR A 651 25.75 13.74 9.97
CA TYR A 651 24.98 12.58 10.43
C TYR A 651 23.97 12.12 9.37
N ARG A 652 23.28 13.05 8.71
CA ARG A 652 22.34 12.72 7.63
C ARG A 652 23.06 12.18 6.40
N ALA A 653 24.20 12.76 6.03
CA ALA A 653 25.04 12.23 4.96
C ALA A 653 25.47 10.78 5.25
N SER A 654 25.83 10.48 6.51
CA SER A 654 26.21 9.14 6.95
C SER A 654 25.03 8.16 6.87
N MET A 655 23.83 8.56 7.32
CA MET A 655 22.63 7.72 7.23
C MET A 655 22.27 7.35 5.81
N ILE A 656 22.33 8.33 4.90
CA ILE A 656 22.11 8.11 3.46
C ILE A 656 23.17 7.13 2.96
N ALA A 657 24.44 7.40 3.19
CA ALA A 657 25.52 6.54 2.68
C ALA A 657 25.39 5.07 3.12
N VAL A 658 25.13 4.81 4.40
CA VAL A 658 24.99 3.44 4.92
C VAL A 658 23.75 2.73 4.33
N THR A 659 22.61 3.42 4.34
CA THR A 659 21.34 2.83 3.90
C THR A 659 21.34 2.55 2.40
N GLU A 660 21.84 3.50 1.61
CA GLU A 660 21.86 3.40 0.15
C GLU A 660 22.92 2.44 -0.37
N THR A 661 24.09 2.37 0.29
CA THR A 661 25.09 1.33 -0.01
C THR A 661 24.51 -0.06 0.18
N THR A 662 23.85 -0.28 1.33
CA THR A 662 23.21 -1.56 1.66
C THR A 662 22.15 -1.95 0.64
N ARG A 663 21.29 -1.00 0.23
CA ARG A 663 20.25 -1.28 -0.76
C ARG A 663 20.83 -1.59 -2.14
N ALA A 664 21.81 -0.82 -2.59
CA ALA A 664 22.47 -1.07 -3.87
C ALA A 664 23.14 -2.45 -3.90
N TYR A 665 23.74 -2.86 -2.78
CA TYR A 665 24.36 -4.18 -2.65
C TYR A 665 23.32 -5.31 -2.73
N ALA A 666 22.20 -5.19 -2.01
CA ALA A 666 21.10 -6.15 -2.07
C ALA A 666 20.48 -6.22 -3.47
N MET A 667 20.26 -5.07 -4.10
CA MET A 667 19.71 -5.02 -5.45
C MET A 667 20.59 -5.73 -6.47
N SER A 668 21.92 -5.61 -6.34
CA SER A 668 22.85 -6.36 -7.20
C SER A 668 22.59 -7.87 -7.13
N GLN A 669 22.36 -8.43 -5.93
CA GLN A 669 22.01 -9.85 -5.79
C GLN A 669 20.64 -10.18 -6.40
N ASN A 670 19.65 -9.30 -6.26
CA ASN A 670 18.33 -9.49 -6.83
C ASN A 670 18.37 -9.55 -8.36
N LEU A 671 19.09 -8.61 -8.97
CA LEU A 671 19.24 -8.59 -10.43
C LEU A 671 20.06 -9.80 -10.92
N TYR A 672 21.11 -10.19 -10.20
CA TYR A 672 21.93 -11.35 -10.52
C TYR A 672 21.11 -12.65 -10.48
N GLN A 673 20.40 -12.89 -9.36
CA GLN A 673 19.50 -14.04 -9.18
C GLN A 673 18.50 -14.14 -10.33
N LYS A 674 17.84 -13.02 -10.65
CA LYS A 674 16.84 -12.97 -11.72
C LYS A 674 17.44 -13.30 -13.07
N LEU A 675 18.57 -12.67 -13.44
CA LEU A 675 19.19 -12.90 -14.74
C LEU A 675 19.62 -14.37 -14.91
N ILE A 676 20.25 -14.93 -13.88
CA ILE A 676 20.74 -16.30 -13.94
C ILE A 676 19.59 -17.32 -14.00
N LYS A 677 18.51 -17.07 -13.26
CA LYS A 677 17.27 -17.86 -13.39
C LYS A 677 16.71 -17.79 -14.82
N ASP A 678 16.57 -16.58 -15.38
CA ASP A 678 15.95 -16.37 -16.69
C ASP A 678 16.78 -16.94 -17.85
N LYS A 679 18.12 -16.91 -17.76
CA LYS A 679 19.02 -17.28 -18.88
C LYS A 679 19.63 -18.67 -18.74
N ALA A 680 20.01 -19.06 -17.54
CA ALA A 680 20.68 -20.33 -17.27
C ALA A 680 19.73 -21.37 -16.64
N GLY A 681 18.51 -20.98 -16.24
CA GLY A 681 17.58 -21.87 -15.56
C GLY A 681 18.06 -22.32 -14.18
N ILE A 682 19.05 -21.62 -13.61
CA ILE A 682 19.62 -21.95 -12.31
C ILE A 682 18.85 -21.17 -11.24
N ASP A 683 18.13 -21.90 -10.41
CA ASP A 683 17.46 -21.32 -9.25
C ASP A 683 18.47 -21.05 -8.14
N MET A 684 18.66 -19.77 -7.83
CA MET A 684 19.50 -19.32 -6.71
C MET A 684 18.62 -18.87 -5.56
N MET A 685 19.10 -19.05 -4.34
CA MET A 685 18.45 -18.63 -3.11
C MET A 685 19.23 -17.46 -2.50
N ARG A 686 18.53 -16.38 -2.15
CA ARG A 686 19.12 -15.27 -1.39
C ARG A 686 19.16 -15.64 0.09
N ILE A 687 20.32 -15.52 0.71
CA ILE A 687 20.54 -15.71 2.14
C ILE A 687 20.91 -14.37 2.78
N TRP A 688 20.23 -14.01 3.86
CA TRP A 688 20.49 -12.77 4.59
C TRP A 688 21.74 -12.91 5.45
N ARG A 689 22.60 -11.89 5.43
CA ARG A 689 23.84 -11.84 6.22
C ARG A 689 23.91 -10.55 7.01
N THR A 690 24.19 -10.68 8.29
CA THR A 690 24.48 -9.57 9.20
C THR A 690 26.00 -9.39 9.32
N ASN A 691 26.42 -8.24 9.86
CA ASN A 691 27.84 -8.00 10.15
C ASN A 691 28.36 -8.80 11.35
N ARG A 692 27.48 -9.50 12.09
CA ARG A 692 27.80 -10.31 13.27
C ARG A 692 28.64 -9.57 14.32
N ASP A 693 28.42 -8.26 14.43
CA ASP A 693 29.05 -7.39 15.41
C ASP A 693 28.06 -6.97 16.51
N GLU A 694 28.56 -6.41 17.61
CA GLU A 694 27.75 -5.90 18.73
C GLU A 694 26.75 -4.80 18.33
N LYS A 695 26.89 -4.26 17.12
CA LYS A 695 26.03 -3.24 16.52
C LYS A 695 24.94 -3.84 15.64
N THR A 696 24.83 -5.17 15.56
CA THR A 696 23.74 -5.85 14.85
C THR A 696 22.46 -5.68 15.66
N CYS A 697 21.42 -5.10 15.05
CA CYS A 697 20.19 -4.78 15.77
C CYS A 697 19.30 -6.03 15.97
N PRO A 698 18.33 -5.98 16.91
CA PRO A 698 17.38 -7.06 17.14
C PRO A 698 16.49 -7.40 15.93
N ILE A 699 16.30 -6.47 14.97
CA ILE A 699 15.53 -6.72 13.74
C ILE A 699 16.33 -7.62 12.79
N CYS A 700 17.62 -7.35 12.63
CA CYS A 700 18.46 -8.03 11.65
C CYS A 700 19.04 -9.34 12.20
N SER A 701 19.27 -9.43 13.51
CA SER A 701 19.91 -10.61 14.12
C SER A 701 19.17 -11.94 13.84
N PRO A 702 17.83 -12.03 13.92
CA PRO A 702 17.10 -13.27 13.61
C PRO A 702 17.16 -13.67 12.14
N LEU A 703 17.47 -12.72 11.25
CA LEU A 703 17.53 -12.94 9.82
C LEU A 703 18.88 -13.55 9.39
N ASP A 704 19.92 -13.52 10.22
CA ASP A 704 21.24 -14.02 9.84
C ASP A 704 21.19 -15.49 9.42
N GLY A 705 21.65 -15.78 8.20
CA GLY A 705 21.65 -17.12 7.63
C GLY A 705 20.30 -17.63 7.15
N GLN A 706 19.23 -16.86 7.31
CA GLN A 706 17.91 -17.26 6.85
C GLN A 706 17.78 -17.10 5.33
N PRO A 707 17.14 -18.06 4.65
CA PRO A 707 16.86 -17.95 3.21
C PRO A 707 15.65 -17.07 2.92
N GLU A 708 15.55 -16.57 1.69
CA GLU A 708 14.47 -15.66 1.25
C GLU A 708 13.05 -16.19 1.44
N ARG A 709 12.86 -17.51 1.50
CA ARG A 709 11.56 -18.11 1.84
C ARG A 709 11.10 -17.75 3.26
N VAL A 710 12.02 -17.36 4.15
CA VAL A 710 11.74 -16.98 5.55
C VAL A 710 11.48 -15.49 5.66
N TRP A 711 12.30 -14.65 5.03
CA TRP A 711 12.25 -13.18 5.20
C TRP A 711 11.66 -12.41 4.01
N GLY A 712 11.48 -13.05 2.85
CA GLY A 712 11.08 -12.40 1.60
C GLY A 712 9.63 -11.89 1.60
N GLY A 713 8.81 -12.30 2.57
CA GLY A 713 7.51 -11.70 2.81
C GLY A 713 7.62 -10.26 3.33
N ASP A 714 8.51 -10.06 4.32
CA ASP A 714 8.67 -8.79 5.03
C ASP A 714 9.68 -7.87 4.33
N PHE A 715 10.71 -8.46 3.71
CA PHE A 715 11.80 -7.77 3.04
C PHE A 715 11.99 -8.32 1.62
N SER A 716 11.01 -8.10 0.74
CA SER A 716 10.99 -8.68 -0.61
C SER A 716 12.26 -8.39 -1.45
N GLU A 717 12.87 -7.22 -1.26
CA GLU A 717 14.12 -6.81 -1.93
C GLU A 717 15.39 -7.15 -1.11
N GLY A 718 15.24 -7.71 0.09
CA GLY A 718 16.33 -7.89 1.05
C GLY A 718 16.63 -6.62 1.86
N PRO A 719 17.84 -6.49 2.43
CA PRO A 719 18.23 -5.32 3.20
C PRO A 719 18.29 -4.05 2.32
N PRO A 720 18.09 -2.86 2.89
CA PRO A 720 18.07 -2.54 4.32
C PRO A 720 16.70 -2.79 4.98
N ALA A 721 16.70 -3.37 6.18
CA ALA A 721 15.48 -3.50 6.99
C ALA A 721 15.06 -2.19 7.68
N HIS A 722 16.01 -1.26 7.85
CA HIS A 722 15.82 0.03 8.52
C HIS A 722 16.93 1.01 8.11
N VAL A 723 16.80 2.29 8.48
CA VAL A 723 17.87 3.29 8.31
C VAL A 723 19.11 2.85 9.09
N ASN A 724 20.31 3.02 8.50
CA ASN A 724 21.59 2.51 9.03
C ASN A 724 21.70 0.98 9.10
N CYS A 725 20.84 0.23 8.39
CA CYS A 725 21.08 -1.21 8.25
C CYS A 725 22.39 -1.45 7.50
N ARG A 726 23.19 -2.40 7.99
CA ARG A 726 24.49 -2.81 7.42
C ARG A 726 24.49 -4.29 7.03
N CYS A 727 23.32 -4.84 6.73
CA CYS A 727 23.19 -6.23 6.31
C CYS A 727 23.48 -6.38 4.82
N SER A 728 23.70 -7.59 4.37
CA SER A 728 23.93 -7.91 2.96
C SER A 728 23.19 -9.18 2.57
N LEU A 729 23.19 -9.48 1.27
CA LEU A 729 22.71 -10.75 0.73
C LEU A 729 23.88 -11.53 0.16
N THR A 730 23.84 -12.84 0.36
CA THR A 730 24.68 -13.80 -0.38
C THR A 730 23.77 -14.73 -1.17
N LEU A 731 24.18 -15.09 -2.38
CA LEU A 731 23.48 -16.07 -3.19
C LEU A 731 24.08 -17.46 -3.02
N THR A 732 23.22 -18.47 -2.93
CA THR A 732 23.59 -19.87 -2.98
C THR A 732 22.80 -20.54 -4.10
N ILE A 733 23.37 -21.55 -4.76
CA ILE A 733 22.61 -22.38 -5.71
C ILE A 733 21.63 -23.20 -4.88
N GLY A 734 20.35 -23.25 -5.28
CA GLY A 734 19.36 -24.09 -4.61
C GLY A 734 19.70 -25.57 -4.81
N ASP A 735 19.47 -26.38 -3.77
CA ASP A 735 19.58 -27.84 -3.85
C ASP A 735 18.67 -28.44 -4.92
#